data_AF-A0A8S1ZDU5-F1
#
_entry.id   AF-A0A8S1ZDU5-F1
#
_cell.length_a   1.000
_cell.length_b   1.000
_cell.length_c   1.000
_cell.angle_alpha   90.00
_cell.angle_beta   90.00
_cell.angle_gamma   90.00
#
_symmetry.space_group_name_H-M   'P 1'
#
loop_
_entity.id
_entity.type
_entity.pdbx_description
1 polymer ?
#
loop_
_entity_poly.entity_id
_entity_poly.type
_entity_poly.pdbx_seq_one_letter_code
_entity_poly.pdbx_strand_id
1 'polypeptide(L)'
;MALAKELMGYPLITERSSLVLSASHFKKRTQTTQFSIKPFDRRPRKAKSGVVAAISEDLAKTLRFSTTTGDRKSEEEEKAAVKFKVRAVVTVRNKNKEDLKETLVKHLDAFADKIGRNIVLELISTQLDPKTRLPKKSNAAVLKDWSKKSKSKAERVHYTAEFTVDAAFGSPGAITVMNKHQKEFFLESITIEGFALGPVHFPCNSWVQSQKDHPEKRIFFTNQPYLPNETPGGLRVLREKELKNLRGDGSGVRKLSDRIYDFDVYNDLGNPDKSSELSRPKLGGQEIPYPRRCRTGRQTTVSDKEAESRVEKPLPMYVPRDEQFEESKQDTFAAGRLKAVLHHLIPSLKASIVAEDFADFGEIDSLYKEGLLLKLGFQDDIFKKFPLPKVVVDTLQESTKGLLKYDTPKILSKDKNAWLRDDEFARQAIAGINPVNIERVKTYPPVSNLDPKIYGPQHSALTDDHIIGHLDGFSVQQALEENRLYMLDYHDIFLPFLDRINALDGRKAYATRTIFFLTRLGTLKPVAIELSLPPNGPKHRSKRVLTPPVDATSNWMWQLAKAHVSSNDAGVHQLVNHWLRTHACLEPFILAAHRQLSAMHPIFKLLDPHMRYTLEINALARQSLISADGVIEGGFTAGAYGMEMSAAAYKSSWRFDMEGLPADLIRRGIAIPDASQPHGLKLLIEDYPYANDGLLLWSAIQTWVRTYVERYYPNPSLIKTDSELQNWYSESINVGHADLRDADWWPELSTVDNLVSILTTLIWLASAQHAALNFGQYPYGGYVPNRPPLMRRLIPDELDPEYASFISDPEKYYFSSMPSLAQTSKFMAVVDTLSTHSPDEEYIGERQQPSIWTGDAEIVEAFYGFAAEIGRIEKEIEKRNADPDRRNRCGAGVLPYELLVPSSEPGVTSRVFCDLRPVTVDLDDGETTVHFWISGHRRISRTNLVMLHGYGGNSKWQFVHQVSDLSKSFNLFIPDLVFFGKSYSKNPDRSIEIQARSIVGGLKKLGCVEGGGGVSVYSISYGGFVAYKMAEIWPEMVEKLVIVSSGVGFTQQQKTAELKKHGGDCSKILVPKTPMDLRLLIKISMNTGLTFVDWVPDFVLSQFIAVMYEKNRQELLELAKNLLEREEEPELPVISQKTLIVWGDKDKVFPLEHAYRLQRHLQSSRLEIIKETGHAVNIEAPTTLNNLITSFVLSV
;
A
#
# COMPACT_ATOMS: atom_id res chain seq x y z
N MET A 1 -21.13 -10.53 22.25
CA MET A 1 -21.57 -11.52 21.24
C MET A 1 -22.39 -10.91 20.09
N ALA A 2 -23.31 -9.97 20.33
CA ALA A 2 -23.99 -9.23 19.24
C ALA A 2 -23.02 -8.44 18.35
N LEU A 3 -22.05 -7.74 18.95
CA LEU A 3 -21.00 -6.98 18.25
C LEU A 3 -20.07 -7.84 17.37
N ALA A 4 -19.75 -9.07 17.81
CA ALA A 4 -18.94 -10.02 17.03
C ALA A 4 -19.73 -10.59 15.83
N LYS A 5 -21.06 -10.66 15.93
CA LYS A 5 -21.95 -11.00 14.80
C LYS A 5 -22.10 -9.84 13.82
N GLU A 6 -22.14 -8.60 14.31
CA GLU A 6 -22.15 -7.36 13.50
C GLU A 6 -20.83 -7.15 12.72
N LEU A 7 -19.69 -7.52 13.31
CA LEU A 7 -18.36 -7.29 12.73
C LEU A 7 -17.86 -8.39 11.77
N MET A 8 -18.34 -9.64 11.89
CA MET A 8 -17.82 -10.79 11.14
C MET A 8 -18.67 -11.29 9.97
N GLY A 9 -19.85 -10.70 9.71
CA GLY A 9 -20.51 -10.81 8.41
C GLY A 9 -20.77 -12.21 7.84
N TYR A 10 -21.09 -13.21 8.67
CA TYR A 10 -21.50 -14.53 8.14
C TYR A 10 -22.98 -14.55 7.78
N PRO A 11 -23.37 -15.02 6.58
CA PRO A 11 -24.77 -15.11 6.18
C PRO A 11 -25.45 -16.29 6.87
N LEU A 12 -26.49 -16.03 7.66
CA LEU A 12 -27.50 -17.04 7.98
C LEU A 12 -28.59 -16.98 6.90
N ILE A 13 -28.50 -17.85 5.90
CA ILE A 13 -29.66 -18.19 5.08
C ILE A 13 -30.63 -18.93 6.00
N THR A 14 -31.67 -18.23 6.44
CA THR A 14 -32.91 -18.87 6.89
C THR A 14 -34.06 -18.23 6.13
N GLU A 15 -34.32 -18.75 4.92
CA GLU A 15 -35.60 -18.53 4.25
C GLU A 15 -36.68 -19.22 5.10
N ARG A 16 -37.48 -18.42 5.81
CA ARG A 16 -38.85 -18.82 6.15
C ARG A 16 -39.69 -18.69 4.88
N SER A 17 -39.88 -19.78 4.17
CA SER A 17 -41.07 -19.95 3.34
C SER A 17 -41.81 -21.21 3.78
N SER A 18 -42.97 -20.96 4.37
CA SER A 18 -44.00 -21.94 4.65
C SER A 18 -44.60 -22.42 3.33
N LEU A 19 -44.51 -23.71 3.02
CA LEU A 19 -45.50 -24.42 2.19
C LEU A 19 -45.38 -25.93 2.46
N VAL A 20 -46.47 -26.44 3.04
CA VAL A 20 -46.75 -27.84 3.34
C VAL A 20 -47.05 -28.57 2.03
N LEU A 21 -46.49 -29.76 1.80
CA LEU A 21 -47.23 -30.99 1.45
C LEU A 21 -46.31 -32.19 1.09
N SER A 22 -46.47 -33.23 1.91
CA SER A 22 -46.44 -34.68 1.69
C SER A 22 -45.33 -35.35 0.85
N ALA A 23 -44.62 -36.25 1.52
CA ALA A 23 -43.86 -37.35 0.94
C ALA A 23 -44.77 -38.51 0.50
N SER A 24 -44.44 -39.17 -0.63
CA SER A 24 -44.76 -40.58 -0.85
C SER A 24 -43.79 -41.23 -1.86
N HIS A 25 -42.86 -42.02 -1.32
CA HIS A 25 -42.59 -43.41 -1.66
C HIS A 25 -42.82 -43.99 -3.09
N PHE A 26 -41.77 -44.67 -3.56
CA PHE A 26 -41.71 -45.98 -4.26
C PHE A 26 -41.13 -46.08 -5.69
N LYS A 27 -40.13 -46.98 -5.73
CA LYS A 27 -39.77 -47.99 -6.76
C LYS A 27 -38.89 -47.64 -7.98
N LYS A 28 -37.65 -48.13 -7.85
CA LYS A 28 -36.82 -48.84 -8.84
C LYS A 28 -37.58 -49.39 -10.05
N ARG A 29 -37.01 -49.18 -11.24
CA ARG A 29 -36.75 -50.28 -12.19
C ARG A 29 -35.58 -49.98 -13.12
N THR A 30 -34.56 -50.81 -12.99
CA THR A 30 -33.45 -51.05 -13.90
C THR A 30 -33.96 -51.73 -15.18
N GLN A 31 -33.40 -51.37 -16.34
CA GLN A 31 -33.14 -52.34 -17.41
C GLN A 31 -31.93 -51.92 -18.24
N THR A 32 -30.88 -52.71 -18.03
CA THR A 32 -29.71 -53.00 -18.86
C THR A 32 -30.08 -53.57 -20.23
N THR A 33 -29.30 -53.28 -21.28
CA THR A 33 -28.41 -54.25 -22.00
C THR A 33 -27.68 -53.57 -23.18
N GLN A 34 -26.33 -53.62 -23.17
CA GLN A 34 -25.41 -54.37 -24.08
C GLN A 34 -25.09 -53.69 -25.42
N PHE A 35 -23.89 -53.13 -25.59
CA PHE A 35 -22.59 -53.75 -25.98
C PHE A 35 -22.48 -54.05 -27.48
N SER A 36 -21.53 -53.41 -28.16
CA SER A 36 -20.53 -54.13 -28.97
C SER A 36 -19.37 -53.21 -29.37
N ILE A 37 -18.17 -53.56 -28.92
CA ILE A 37 -16.87 -53.11 -29.40
C ILE A 37 -16.26 -54.32 -30.11
N LYS A 38 -15.62 -54.15 -31.26
CA LYS A 38 -14.53 -55.05 -31.73
C LYS A 38 -13.58 -54.35 -32.72
N PRO A 39 -12.33 -54.83 -32.89
CA PRO A 39 -11.14 -54.01 -32.63
C PRO A 39 -9.99 -54.14 -33.67
N PHE A 40 -8.85 -53.50 -33.35
CA PHE A 40 -7.46 -53.65 -33.87
C PHE A 40 -7.13 -53.12 -35.28
N ASP A 41 -6.11 -52.24 -35.41
CA ASP A 41 -4.71 -52.68 -35.48
C ASP A 41 -3.64 -51.56 -35.30
N ARG A 42 -2.38 -51.96 -35.06
CA ARG A 42 -1.23 -51.15 -34.59
C ARG A 42 -0.28 -50.62 -35.69
N ARG A 43 0.10 -49.32 -35.58
CA ARG A 43 1.44 -48.65 -35.80
C ARG A 43 2.14 -48.74 -37.20
N PRO A 44 3.17 -47.91 -37.56
CA PRO A 44 4.10 -47.11 -36.72
C PRO A 44 4.47 -45.66 -37.19
N ARG A 45 5.40 -45.04 -36.43
CA ARG A 45 6.00 -43.69 -36.48
C ARG A 45 6.74 -43.29 -37.79
N LYS A 46 6.81 -41.97 -38.07
CA LYS A 46 8.01 -41.25 -38.55
C LYS A 46 7.93 -39.73 -38.25
N ALA A 47 9.08 -39.04 -38.34
CA ALA A 47 9.47 -37.86 -37.56
C ALA A 47 9.54 -36.51 -38.34
N LYS A 48 9.56 -35.42 -37.56
CA LYS A 48 10.13 -34.04 -37.72
C LYS A 48 10.32 -33.41 -39.11
N SER A 49 9.78 -32.19 -39.29
CA SER A 49 10.54 -30.98 -39.69
C SER A 49 9.76 -29.70 -39.34
N GLY A 50 10.47 -28.60 -39.06
CA GLY A 50 9.95 -27.32 -38.60
C GLY A 50 9.44 -26.40 -39.71
N VAL A 51 8.73 -25.34 -39.33
CA VAL A 51 8.33 -24.26 -40.24
C VAL A 51 8.67 -22.92 -39.59
N VAL A 52 9.52 -22.20 -40.32
CA VAL A 52 10.00 -20.83 -40.13
C VAL A 52 8.89 -19.84 -40.49
N ALA A 53 8.92 -18.68 -39.82
CA ALA A 53 8.04 -17.55 -40.06
C ALA A 53 8.02 -17.10 -41.54
N ALA A 54 6.84 -16.90 -42.10
CA ALA A 54 6.64 -16.25 -43.39
C ALA A 54 6.09 -14.83 -43.17
N ILE A 55 6.93 -13.84 -43.46
CA ILE A 55 6.58 -12.43 -43.60
C ILE A 55 5.85 -12.30 -44.95
N SER A 56 4.67 -11.66 -44.96
CA SER A 56 3.92 -11.40 -46.19
C SER A 56 4.59 -10.27 -46.97
N GLU A 57 5.11 -10.61 -48.15
CA GLU A 57 5.78 -9.71 -49.09
C GLU A 57 4.82 -9.07 -50.12
N ASP A 58 3.50 -9.12 -49.88
CA ASP A 58 2.49 -8.76 -50.89
C ASP A 58 1.95 -7.32 -50.82
N LEU A 59 2.45 -6.48 -49.90
CA LEU A 59 2.02 -5.08 -49.81
C LEU A 59 2.94 -4.09 -50.54
N ALA A 60 4.12 -4.52 -51.00
CA ALA A 60 5.14 -3.62 -51.57
C ALA A 60 5.11 -3.49 -53.11
N LYS A 61 4.21 -4.19 -53.82
CA LYS A 61 4.21 -4.20 -55.30
C LYS A 61 3.17 -3.31 -55.98
N THR A 62 2.34 -2.55 -55.25
CA THR A 62 1.26 -1.74 -55.86
C THR A 62 1.55 -0.23 -55.95
N LEU A 63 2.79 0.20 -55.72
CA LEU A 63 3.22 1.59 -55.94
C LEU A 63 4.33 1.65 -56.99
N ARG A 64 3.97 1.42 -58.26
CA ARG A 64 4.72 1.92 -59.41
C ARG A 64 3.73 2.48 -60.43
N PHE A 65 3.70 3.80 -60.53
CA PHE A 65 2.99 4.54 -61.57
C PHE A 65 3.56 4.20 -62.95
N SER A 66 2.67 3.84 -63.88
CA SER A 66 2.93 3.84 -65.31
C SER A 66 1.79 4.60 -65.97
N THR A 67 2.15 5.73 -66.57
CA THR A 67 1.31 6.60 -67.38
C THR A 67 1.11 5.99 -68.77
N THR A 68 -0.12 5.63 -69.12
CA THR A 68 -0.56 5.56 -70.52
C THR A 68 -2.06 5.86 -70.63
N THR A 69 -2.35 6.79 -71.53
CA THR A 69 -3.65 7.27 -71.98
C THR A 69 -4.40 6.23 -72.81
N GLY A 70 -5.71 6.07 -72.59
CA GLY A 70 -6.60 5.31 -73.47
C GLY A 70 -8.06 5.34 -73.00
N ASP A 71 -8.89 6.07 -73.74
CA ASP A 71 -10.36 6.11 -73.61
C ASP A 71 -11.01 4.73 -73.73
N ARG A 72 -11.99 4.43 -72.84
CA ARG A 72 -13.37 4.03 -73.20
C ARG A 72 -14.23 3.66 -71.98
N LYS A 73 -15.40 4.31 -71.92
CA LYS A 73 -16.75 3.87 -71.52
C LYS A 73 -16.95 3.08 -70.21
N SER A 74 -17.57 3.79 -69.27
CA SER A 74 -18.69 3.40 -68.40
C SER A 74 -19.16 1.93 -68.45
N GLU A 75 -18.83 1.21 -67.37
CA GLU A 75 -19.67 0.20 -66.73
C GLU A 75 -19.29 0.22 -65.24
N GLU A 76 -20.22 0.72 -64.40
CA GLU A 76 -20.09 0.69 -62.95
C GLU A 76 -20.30 -0.76 -62.46
N GLU A 77 -19.23 -1.55 -62.49
CA GLU A 77 -19.13 -2.75 -61.65
C GLU A 77 -18.72 -2.32 -60.24
N GLU A 78 -19.61 -2.57 -59.28
CA GLU A 78 -19.39 -2.44 -57.84
C GLU A 78 -18.18 -3.32 -57.45
N LYS A 79 -16.96 -2.75 -57.48
CA LYS A 79 -15.76 -3.41 -56.97
C LYS A 79 -16.01 -3.76 -55.51
N ALA A 80 -16.25 -5.05 -55.24
CA ALA A 80 -16.38 -5.59 -53.90
C ALA A 80 -15.23 -5.08 -53.04
N ALA A 81 -15.57 -4.31 -52.00
CA ALA A 81 -14.57 -3.66 -51.16
C ALA A 81 -13.63 -4.72 -50.56
N VAL A 82 -12.32 -4.51 -50.72
CA VAL A 82 -11.28 -5.44 -50.28
C VAL A 82 -11.39 -5.57 -48.77
N LYS A 83 -11.62 -6.78 -48.26
CA LYS A 83 -11.74 -7.06 -46.82
C LYS A 83 -10.50 -7.76 -46.31
N PHE A 84 -10.04 -7.39 -45.12
CA PHE A 84 -8.93 -8.06 -44.44
C PHE A 84 -9.34 -8.45 -43.02
N LYS A 85 -8.61 -9.43 -42.45
CA LYS A 85 -8.86 -9.94 -41.10
C LYS A 85 -7.93 -9.24 -40.11
N VAL A 86 -8.49 -8.82 -38.98
CA VAL A 86 -7.73 -8.33 -37.83
C VAL A 86 -8.07 -9.15 -36.60
N ARG A 87 -7.11 -9.27 -35.69
CA ARG A 87 -7.22 -10.11 -34.49
C ARG A 87 -7.26 -9.23 -33.25
N ALA A 88 -8.26 -9.42 -32.40
CA ALA A 88 -8.22 -8.92 -31.02
C ALA A 88 -7.56 -9.92 -30.10
N VAL A 89 -6.72 -9.41 -29.20
CA VAL A 89 -6.30 -10.06 -27.96
C VAL A 89 -6.99 -9.32 -26.82
N VAL A 90 -7.84 -10.02 -26.07
CA VAL A 90 -8.64 -9.46 -24.98
C VAL A 90 -8.11 -10.03 -23.67
N THR A 91 -7.66 -9.16 -22.78
CA THR A 91 -7.11 -9.54 -21.48
C THR A 91 -8.17 -9.33 -20.40
N VAL A 92 -8.53 -10.42 -19.73
CA VAL A 92 -9.48 -10.43 -18.61
C VAL A 92 -8.75 -10.82 -17.35
N ARG A 93 -8.99 -10.07 -16.27
CA ARG A 93 -8.45 -10.39 -14.94
C ARG A 93 -9.47 -11.24 -14.18
N ASN A 94 -9.04 -12.42 -13.73
CA ASN A 94 -9.80 -13.29 -12.86
C ASN A 94 -9.70 -12.84 -11.41
N LYS A 95 -10.71 -13.15 -10.60
CA LYS A 95 -10.62 -13.08 -9.14
C LYS A 95 -9.67 -14.16 -8.61
N ASN A 96 -8.96 -13.85 -7.54
CA ASN A 96 -8.04 -14.75 -6.84
C ASN A 96 -8.79 -15.80 -6.00
N LYS A 97 -9.97 -15.48 -5.47
CA LYS A 97 -10.84 -16.41 -4.72
C LYS A 97 -12.18 -16.63 -5.43
N GLU A 98 -12.52 -17.89 -5.70
CA GLU A 98 -13.82 -18.31 -6.26
C GLU A 98 -14.73 -18.88 -5.16
N ASP A 99 -15.97 -18.36 -5.05
CA ASP A 99 -17.00 -18.96 -4.18
C ASP A 99 -17.75 -20.12 -4.89
N LEU A 100 -18.31 -21.06 -4.12
CA LEU A 100 -19.09 -22.22 -4.59
C LEU A 100 -20.25 -21.80 -5.50
N LYS A 101 -20.90 -20.67 -5.22
CA LYS A 101 -21.91 -20.08 -6.13
C LYS A 101 -21.32 -19.69 -7.47
N GLU A 102 -20.07 -19.21 -7.50
CA GLU A 102 -19.39 -18.80 -8.73
C GLU A 102 -19.01 -19.99 -9.61
N THR A 103 -18.57 -21.09 -9.02
CA THR A 103 -18.26 -22.34 -9.72
C THR A 103 -19.50 -22.94 -10.40
N LEU A 104 -20.66 -22.83 -9.75
CA LEU A 104 -21.95 -23.27 -10.30
C LEU A 104 -22.41 -22.40 -11.47
N VAL A 105 -22.23 -21.08 -11.36
CA VAL A 105 -22.58 -20.14 -12.44
C VAL A 105 -21.62 -20.25 -13.63
N LYS A 106 -20.32 -20.49 -13.42
CA LYS A 106 -19.37 -20.80 -14.51
C LYS A 106 -19.78 -22.04 -15.30
N HIS A 107 -20.38 -23.04 -14.66
CA HIS A 107 -20.94 -24.21 -15.35
C HIS A 107 -22.17 -23.85 -16.20
N LEU A 108 -23.01 -22.93 -15.73
CA LEU A 108 -24.15 -22.41 -16.51
C LEU A 108 -23.71 -21.54 -17.69
N ASP A 109 -22.70 -20.69 -17.50
CA ASP A 109 -22.12 -19.88 -18.60
C ASP A 109 -21.41 -20.78 -19.64
N ALA A 110 -20.77 -21.87 -19.22
CA ALA A 110 -20.21 -22.86 -20.15
C ALA A 110 -21.27 -23.65 -20.95
N PHE A 111 -22.49 -23.78 -20.40
CA PHE A 111 -23.65 -24.28 -21.14
C PHE A 111 -24.25 -23.20 -22.06
N ALA A 112 -24.19 -21.93 -21.64
CA ALA A 112 -24.66 -20.76 -22.39
C ALA A 112 -23.86 -20.50 -23.69
N ASP A 113 -22.55 -20.78 -23.69
CA ASP A 113 -21.69 -20.73 -24.90
C ASP A 113 -22.21 -21.67 -26.00
N LYS A 114 -22.71 -22.86 -25.63
CA LYS A 114 -23.24 -23.86 -26.58
C LYS A 114 -24.59 -23.47 -27.19
N ILE A 115 -25.27 -22.47 -26.62
CA ILE A 115 -26.57 -21.93 -27.09
C ILE A 115 -26.44 -20.49 -27.63
N GLY A 116 -25.22 -20.00 -27.89
CA GLY A 116 -24.98 -18.73 -28.60
C GLY A 116 -24.96 -17.46 -27.74
N ARG A 117 -24.94 -17.57 -26.40
CA ARG A 117 -24.65 -16.42 -25.51
C ARG A 117 -23.14 -16.26 -25.40
N ASN A 118 -22.59 -15.16 -25.92
CA ASN A 118 -21.16 -14.88 -25.95
C ASN A 118 -20.87 -13.41 -25.63
N ILE A 119 -19.61 -13.09 -25.35
CA ILE A 119 -19.09 -11.72 -25.36
C ILE A 119 -18.96 -11.25 -26.81
N VAL A 120 -19.65 -10.17 -27.13
CA VAL A 120 -19.72 -9.59 -28.47
C VAL A 120 -18.95 -8.28 -28.52
N LEU A 121 -18.09 -8.15 -29.52
CA LEU A 121 -17.23 -6.99 -29.76
C LEU A 121 -17.56 -6.36 -31.12
N GLU A 122 -17.54 -5.03 -31.21
CA GLU A 122 -17.63 -4.30 -32.48
C GLU A 122 -16.63 -3.15 -32.50
N LEU A 123 -15.81 -3.09 -33.56
CA LEU A 123 -14.90 -1.98 -33.79
C LEU A 123 -15.63 -0.80 -34.41
N ILE A 124 -15.28 0.40 -33.95
CA ILE A 124 -15.78 1.66 -34.46
C ILE A 124 -14.61 2.46 -35.01
N SER A 125 -14.75 2.92 -36.25
CA SER A 125 -13.75 3.74 -36.94
C SER A 125 -13.74 5.18 -36.43
N THR A 126 -12.57 5.83 -36.53
CA THR A 126 -12.43 7.29 -36.40
C THR A 126 -13.16 8.06 -37.52
N GLN A 127 -13.47 7.39 -38.63
CA GLN A 127 -14.09 7.98 -39.81
C GLN A 127 -15.61 7.75 -39.86
N LEU A 128 -16.30 8.73 -40.44
CA LEU A 128 -17.69 8.59 -40.84
C LEU A 128 -17.80 7.90 -42.20
N ASP A 129 -18.86 7.14 -42.38
CA ASP A 129 -19.27 6.65 -43.67
C ASP A 129 -19.74 7.83 -44.55
N PRO A 130 -19.18 8.00 -45.77
CA PRO A 130 -19.51 9.14 -46.62
C PRO A 130 -20.99 9.22 -47.02
N LYS A 131 -21.68 8.08 -47.11
CA LYS A 131 -23.08 7.98 -47.55
C LYS A 131 -24.04 8.21 -46.38
N THR A 132 -23.84 7.49 -45.27
CA THR A 132 -24.77 7.52 -44.14
C THR A 132 -24.46 8.62 -43.13
N ARG A 133 -23.24 9.20 -43.17
CA ARG A 133 -22.70 10.11 -42.15
C ARG A 133 -22.67 9.52 -40.74
N LEU A 134 -22.78 8.19 -40.61
CA LEU A 134 -22.65 7.47 -39.34
C LEU A 134 -21.23 6.92 -39.18
N PRO A 135 -20.77 6.64 -37.94
CA PRO A 135 -19.47 5.98 -37.72
C PRO A 135 -19.42 4.64 -38.45
N LYS A 136 -18.33 4.36 -39.18
CA LYS A 136 -18.12 3.03 -39.79
C LYS A 136 -17.95 2.00 -38.68
N LYS A 137 -18.63 0.86 -38.79
CA LYS A 137 -18.61 -0.22 -37.81
C LYS A 137 -18.18 -1.54 -38.45
N SER A 138 -17.42 -2.34 -37.73
CA SER A 138 -17.16 -3.73 -38.15
C SER A 138 -18.43 -4.56 -37.97
N ASN A 139 -18.46 -5.73 -38.61
CA ASN A 139 -19.38 -6.79 -38.17
C ASN A 139 -19.05 -7.19 -36.72
N ALA A 140 -20.06 -7.68 -36.01
CA ALA A 140 -19.91 -8.20 -34.66
C ALA A 140 -18.95 -9.40 -34.64
N ALA A 141 -17.94 -9.35 -33.77
CA ALA A 141 -17.04 -10.45 -33.50
C ALA A 141 -17.38 -11.09 -32.15
N VAL A 142 -17.18 -12.39 -32.06
CA VAL A 142 -17.43 -13.18 -30.85
C VAL A 142 -16.10 -13.62 -30.27
N LEU A 143 -15.97 -13.48 -28.96
CA LEU A 143 -14.82 -13.97 -28.21
C LEU A 143 -14.74 -15.50 -28.26
N LYS A 144 -13.58 -16.06 -28.57
CA LYS A 144 -13.36 -17.51 -28.69
C LYS A 144 -12.90 -18.13 -27.38
N ASP A 145 -13.29 -19.40 -27.18
CA ASP A 145 -12.82 -20.27 -26.08
C ASP A 145 -13.09 -19.77 -24.64
N TRP A 146 -14.11 -18.93 -24.44
CA TRP A 146 -14.51 -18.41 -23.12
C TRP A 146 -14.66 -19.52 -22.08
N SER A 147 -15.60 -20.45 -22.29
CA SER A 147 -15.81 -21.60 -21.41
C SER A 147 -14.58 -22.48 -21.18
N LYS A 148 -13.75 -22.70 -22.20
CA LYS A 148 -12.53 -23.54 -22.07
C LYS A 148 -11.49 -22.89 -21.16
N LYS A 149 -11.25 -21.58 -21.34
CA LYS A 149 -10.22 -20.85 -20.57
C LYS A 149 -10.74 -20.28 -19.25
N SER A 150 -12.07 -20.18 -19.05
CA SER A 150 -12.68 -19.73 -17.79
C SER A 150 -12.35 -20.60 -16.56
N LYS A 151 -11.84 -21.82 -16.79
CA LYS A 151 -11.32 -22.75 -15.76
C LYS A 151 -9.85 -22.50 -15.41
N SER A 152 -9.18 -21.58 -16.09
CA SER A 152 -7.80 -21.23 -15.80
C SER A 152 -7.68 -20.59 -14.42
N LYS A 153 -6.69 -21.03 -13.64
CA LYS A 153 -6.30 -20.38 -12.36
C LYS A 153 -5.33 -19.22 -12.56
N ALA A 154 -5.01 -18.86 -13.81
CA ALA A 154 -4.19 -17.69 -14.08
C ALA A 154 -4.95 -16.41 -13.71
N GLU A 155 -4.26 -15.47 -13.07
CA GLU A 155 -4.77 -14.15 -12.70
C GLU A 155 -5.21 -13.37 -13.93
N ARG A 156 -4.42 -13.43 -15.02
CA ARG A 156 -4.76 -12.84 -16.32
C ARG A 156 -5.01 -13.92 -17.35
N VAL A 157 -6.11 -13.79 -18.10
CA VAL A 157 -6.49 -14.72 -19.16
C VAL A 157 -6.66 -13.97 -20.46
N HIS A 158 -5.96 -14.43 -21.49
CA HIS A 158 -6.04 -13.87 -22.84
C HIS A 158 -7.02 -14.66 -23.71
N TYR A 159 -7.98 -13.94 -24.27
CA TYR A 159 -8.94 -14.43 -25.24
C TYR A 159 -8.69 -13.79 -26.60
N THR A 160 -9.27 -14.38 -27.64
CA THR A 160 -9.14 -13.86 -29.00
C THR A 160 -10.48 -13.68 -29.67
N ALA A 161 -10.58 -12.67 -30.53
CA ALA A 161 -11.67 -12.51 -31.47
C ALA A 161 -11.09 -12.11 -32.83
N GLU A 162 -11.81 -12.42 -33.91
CA GLU A 162 -11.41 -12.04 -35.27
C GLU A 162 -12.47 -11.14 -35.87
N PHE A 163 -12.04 -10.01 -36.44
CA PHE A 163 -12.90 -9.12 -37.18
C PHE A 163 -12.57 -9.22 -38.66
N THR A 164 -13.59 -9.08 -39.50
CA THR A 164 -13.41 -8.80 -40.92
C THR A 164 -13.73 -7.33 -41.13
N VAL A 165 -12.73 -6.56 -41.55
CA VAL A 165 -12.83 -5.11 -41.76
C VAL A 165 -12.58 -4.78 -43.22
N ASP A 166 -13.25 -3.72 -43.68
CA ASP A 166 -13.10 -3.18 -45.02
C ASP A 166 -11.75 -2.45 -45.15
N ALA A 167 -11.10 -2.48 -46.32
CA ALA A 167 -9.91 -1.68 -46.59
C ALA A 167 -10.17 -0.18 -46.42
N ALA A 168 -11.39 0.28 -46.67
CA ALA A 168 -11.84 1.64 -46.44
C ALA A 168 -12.34 1.88 -44.99
N PHE A 169 -12.17 0.92 -44.06
CA PHE A 169 -12.59 1.08 -42.66
C PHE A 169 -11.87 2.24 -41.96
N GLY A 170 -10.63 2.54 -42.34
CA GLY A 170 -9.79 3.52 -41.66
C GLY A 170 -9.23 2.98 -40.34
N SER A 171 -8.89 3.87 -39.41
CA SER A 171 -8.32 3.50 -38.11
C SER A 171 -9.42 3.22 -37.07
N PRO A 172 -9.31 2.16 -36.26
CA PRO A 172 -10.23 1.94 -35.15
C PRO A 172 -9.96 2.97 -34.04
N GLY A 173 -11.03 3.57 -33.51
CA GLY A 173 -10.96 4.59 -32.45
C GLY A 173 -11.76 4.25 -31.19
N ALA A 174 -12.73 3.33 -31.30
CA ALA A 174 -13.44 2.77 -30.17
C ALA A 174 -13.78 1.29 -30.42
N ILE A 175 -14.03 0.56 -29.33
CA ILE A 175 -14.58 -0.79 -29.36
C ILE A 175 -15.77 -0.85 -28.40
N THR A 176 -16.87 -1.45 -28.85
CA THR A 176 -18.02 -1.70 -27.98
C THR A 176 -18.03 -3.15 -27.53
N VAL A 177 -18.40 -3.37 -26.28
CA VAL A 177 -18.41 -4.70 -25.63
C VAL A 177 -19.79 -4.96 -25.05
N MET A 178 -20.36 -6.12 -25.37
CA MET A 178 -21.62 -6.59 -24.80
C MET A 178 -21.41 -7.96 -24.18
N ASN A 179 -21.70 -8.05 -22.89
CA ASN A 179 -21.61 -9.28 -22.13
C ASN A 179 -22.97 -9.98 -22.07
N LYS A 180 -23.15 -11.04 -22.88
CA LYS A 180 -24.39 -11.84 -22.86
C LYS A 180 -24.37 -12.95 -21.80
N HIS A 181 -23.32 -13.05 -20.98
CA HIS A 181 -23.26 -13.97 -19.84
C HIS A 181 -24.00 -13.40 -18.63
N GLN A 182 -24.22 -14.25 -17.63
CA GLN A 182 -24.93 -13.83 -16.41
C GLN A 182 -24.05 -13.04 -15.45
N LYS A 183 -22.73 -13.24 -15.48
CA LYS A 183 -21.78 -12.56 -14.59
C LYS A 183 -21.02 -11.46 -15.27
N GLU A 184 -20.75 -10.41 -14.50
CA GLU A 184 -19.74 -9.42 -14.87
C GLU A 184 -18.31 -10.02 -14.85
N PHE A 185 -17.40 -9.39 -15.57
CA PHE A 185 -15.98 -9.73 -15.55
C PHE A 185 -15.14 -8.44 -15.65
N PHE A 186 -13.90 -8.48 -15.16
CA PHE A 186 -13.00 -7.34 -15.25
C PHE A 186 -12.20 -7.37 -16.56
N LEU A 187 -12.45 -6.39 -17.44
CA LEU A 187 -11.74 -6.23 -18.69
C LEU A 187 -10.55 -5.29 -18.47
N GLU A 188 -9.33 -5.83 -18.56
CA GLU A 188 -8.09 -5.06 -18.34
C GLU A 188 -7.71 -4.29 -19.62
N SER A 189 -7.63 -4.99 -20.76
CA SER A 189 -7.26 -4.36 -22.03
C SER A 189 -7.73 -5.14 -23.26
N ILE A 190 -7.81 -4.45 -24.39
CA ILE A 190 -7.97 -5.04 -25.72
C ILE A 190 -6.87 -4.51 -26.62
N THR A 191 -6.18 -5.40 -27.33
CA THR A 191 -5.19 -5.05 -28.36
C THR A 191 -5.64 -5.61 -29.70
N ILE A 192 -5.67 -4.78 -30.74
CA ILE A 192 -6.02 -5.18 -32.11
C ILE A 192 -4.77 -5.24 -32.98
N GLU A 193 -4.50 -6.41 -33.53
CA GLU A 193 -3.38 -6.71 -34.43
C GLU A 193 -3.86 -6.84 -35.88
N GLY A 194 -3.02 -6.43 -36.84
CA GLY A 194 -3.27 -6.62 -38.28
C GLY A 194 -3.58 -5.34 -39.07
N PHE A 195 -3.55 -4.16 -38.44
CA PHE A 195 -3.54 -2.88 -39.15
C PHE A 195 -2.11 -2.53 -39.60
N ALA A 196 -1.99 -1.83 -40.74
CA ALA A 196 -0.70 -1.47 -41.33
C ALA A 196 0.16 -0.55 -40.44
N LEU A 197 -0.47 0.21 -39.55
CA LEU A 197 0.19 1.15 -38.63
C LEU A 197 0.65 0.50 -37.30
N GLY A 198 0.50 -0.83 -37.17
CA GLY A 198 0.83 -1.56 -35.95
C GLY A 198 -0.37 -1.87 -35.06
N PRO A 199 -0.14 -2.40 -33.84
CA PRO A 199 -1.19 -2.77 -32.91
C PRO A 199 -1.92 -1.54 -32.36
N VAL A 200 -3.23 -1.65 -32.17
CA VAL A 200 -4.07 -0.61 -31.57
C VAL A 200 -4.51 -1.03 -30.17
N HIS A 201 -4.26 -0.18 -29.17
CA HIS A 201 -4.48 -0.49 -27.77
C HIS A 201 -5.71 0.23 -27.19
N PHE A 202 -6.50 -0.51 -26.42
CA PHE A 202 -7.67 -0.05 -25.69
C PHE A 202 -7.47 -0.38 -24.19
N PRO A 203 -6.93 0.56 -23.40
CA PRO A 203 -6.86 0.40 -21.95
C PRO A 203 -8.28 0.47 -21.39
N CYS A 204 -8.75 -0.61 -20.79
CA CYS A 204 -10.16 -0.74 -20.39
C CYS A 204 -10.36 -0.60 -18.88
N ASN A 205 -9.59 -1.35 -18.10
CA ASN A 205 -9.58 -1.39 -16.63
C ASN A 205 -10.98 -1.22 -15.99
N SER A 206 -11.96 -2.00 -16.43
CA SER A 206 -13.35 -1.82 -16.01
C SER A 206 -14.13 -3.13 -15.93
N TRP A 207 -15.06 -3.19 -14.99
CA TRP A 207 -16.03 -4.27 -14.89
C TRP A 207 -17.09 -4.17 -15.98
N VAL A 208 -17.27 -5.23 -16.78
CA VAL A 208 -18.29 -5.31 -17.83
C VAL A 208 -19.50 -6.08 -17.32
N GLN A 209 -20.57 -5.35 -16.96
CA GLN A 209 -21.82 -5.88 -16.42
C GLN A 209 -22.55 -6.80 -17.40
N SER A 210 -23.36 -7.73 -16.89
CA SER A 210 -24.25 -8.55 -17.72
C SER A 210 -25.24 -7.67 -18.49
N GLN A 211 -25.61 -8.07 -19.71
CA GLN A 211 -26.66 -7.42 -20.50
C GLN A 211 -28.00 -7.33 -19.73
N LYS A 212 -28.26 -8.25 -18.80
CA LYS A 212 -29.45 -8.21 -17.96
C LYS A 212 -29.45 -7.00 -17.02
N ASP A 213 -28.28 -6.66 -16.49
CA ASP A 213 -28.10 -5.58 -15.51
C ASP A 213 -27.84 -4.24 -16.22
N HIS A 214 -27.12 -4.28 -17.34
CA HIS A 214 -26.81 -3.13 -18.18
C HIS A 214 -27.03 -3.47 -19.67
N PRO A 215 -28.23 -3.18 -20.23
CA PRO A 215 -28.59 -3.61 -21.58
C PRO A 215 -27.82 -2.93 -22.70
N GLU A 216 -27.20 -1.77 -22.44
CA GLU A 216 -26.39 -1.07 -23.42
C GLU A 216 -24.97 -1.65 -23.54
N LYS A 217 -24.39 -1.53 -24.75
CA LYS A 217 -23.00 -1.90 -24.99
C LYS A 217 -22.06 -0.94 -24.27
N ARG A 218 -21.06 -1.48 -23.58
CA ARG A 218 -19.97 -0.71 -22.97
C ARG A 218 -19.06 -0.15 -24.06
N ILE A 219 -18.57 1.07 -23.88
CA ILE A 219 -17.73 1.78 -24.85
C ILE A 219 -16.33 1.89 -24.27
N PHE A 220 -15.32 1.51 -25.05
CA PHE A 220 -13.91 1.70 -24.71
C PHE A 220 -13.22 2.41 -25.87
N PHE A 221 -12.44 3.43 -25.57
CA PHE A 221 -11.69 4.20 -26.56
C PHE A 221 -10.26 3.69 -26.66
N THR A 222 -9.58 4.05 -27.75
CA THR A 222 -8.14 3.79 -27.85
C THR A 222 -7.37 4.61 -26.80
N ASN A 223 -6.10 4.27 -26.61
CA ASN A 223 -5.21 5.05 -25.76
C ASN A 223 -4.86 6.45 -26.32
N GLN A 224 -5.32 6.81 -27.52
CA GLN A 224 -5.03 8.10 -28.13
C GLN A 224 -5.76 9.26 -27.41
N PRO A 225 -5.03 10.29 -26.97
CA PRO A 225 -5.63 11.46 -26.34
C PRO A 225 -6.26 12.41 -27.38
N TYR A 226 -7.41 12.99 -27.06
CA TYR A 226 -8.06 14.01 -27.89
C TYR A 226 -8.71 15.09 -27.03
N LEU A 227 -8.49 16.36 -27.37
CA LEU A 227 -9.37 17.43 -26.93
C LEU A 227 -10.77 17.30 -27.57
N PRO A 228 -11.82 17.92 -27.01
CA PRO A 228 -13.16 17.83 -27.59
C PRO A 228 -13.23 18.27 -29.07
N ASN A 229 -12.55 19.36 -29.43
CA ASN A 229 -12.49 19.88 -30.80
C ASN A 229 -11.69 18.98 -31.77
N GLU A 230 -10.72 18.21 -31.26
CA GLU A 230 -9.89 17.27 -32.01
C GLU A 230 -10.52 15.89 -32.16
N THR A 231 -11.64 15.64 -31.46
CA THR A 231 -12.29 14.33 -31.46
C THR A 231 -12.69 13.93 -32.89
N PRO A 232 -12.19 12.80 -33.42
CA PRO A 232 -12.53 12.34 -34.75
C PRO A 232 -14.04 12.20 -34.95
N GLY A 233 -14.53 12.53 -36.15
CA GLY A 233 -15.97 12.58 -36.44
C GLY A 233 -16.72 11.28 -36.09
N GLY A 234 -16.10 10.12 -36.30
CA GLY A 234 -16.67 8.81 -35.95
C GLY A 234 -16.82 8.54 -34.45
N LEU A 235 -16.15 9.32 -33.59
CA LEU A 235 -16.13 9.11 -32.13
C LEU A 235 -16.96 10.13 -31.35
N ARG A 236 -17.33 11.27 -31.93
CA ARG A 236 -18.00 12.39 -31.23
C ARG A 236 -19.27 11.96 -30.48
N VAL A 237 -20.15 11.23 -31.16
CA VAL A 237 -21.40 10.72 -30.56
C VAL A 237 -21.12 9.72 -29.43
N LEU A 238 -20.07 8.91 -29.55
CA LEU A 238 -19.71 7.95 -28.49
C LEU A 238 -19.10 8.65 -27.28
N ARG A 239 -18.29 9.69 -27.49
CA ARG A 239 -17.70 10.53 -26.44
C ARG A 239 -18.79 11.14 -25.56
N GLU A 240 -19.76 11.80 -26.20
CA GLU A 240 -20.91 12.40 -25.51
C GLU A 240 -21.80 11.35 -24.82
N LYS A 241 -22.02 10.21 -25.49
CA LYS A 241 -22.84 9.12 -24.96
C LYS A 241 -22.23 8.53 -23.68
N GLU A 242 -20.93 8.25 -23.65
CA GLU A 242 -20.29 7.68 -22.45
C GLU A 242 -20.34 8.68 -21.29
N LEU A 243 -20.07 9.96 -21.52
CA LEU A 243 -20.19 11.00 -20.47
C LEU A 243 -21.62 11.11 -19.93
N LYS A 244 -22.64 11.00 -20.80
CA LYS A 244 -24.03 10.96 -20.36
C LYS A 244 -24.33 9.75 -19.49
N ASN A 245 -23.79 8.58 -19.86
CA ASN A 245 -23.96 7.35 -19.09
C ASN A 245 -23.29 7.44 -17.71
N LEU A 246 -22.10 8.06 -17.62
CA LEU A 246 -21.38 8.28 -16.36
C LEU A 246 -22.07 9.28 -15.43
N ARG A 247 -22.72 10.32 -15.97
CA ARG A 247 -23.51 11.28 -15.17
C ARG A 247 -24.82 10.70 -14.64
N GLY A 248 -25.44 9.79 -15.39
CA GLY A 248 -26.78 9.30 -15.09
C GLY A 248 -27.84 10.40 -15.22
N ASP A 249 -28.95 10.23 -14.49
CA ASP A 249 -30.11 11.14 -14.53
C ASP A 249 -30.37 11.93 -13.23
N GLY A 250 -29.47 11.79 -12.24
CA GLY A 250 -29.59 12.46 -10.93
C GLY A 250 -30.62 11.86 -9.97
N SER A 251 -31.34 10.80 -10.37
CA SER A 251 -32.45 10.21 -9.61
C SER A 251 -32.16 8.78 -9.19
N GLY A 252 -33.03 8.16 -8.37
CA GLY A 252 -32.99 6.73 -8.04
C GLY A 252 -31.91 6.28 -7.05
N VAL A 253 -32.07 5.05 -6.54
CA VAL A 253 -31.09 4.36 -5.68
C VAL A 253 -29.98 3.79 -6.56
N ARG A 254 -28.72 3.96 -6.15
CA ARG A 254 -27.57 3.40 -6.86
C ARG A 254 -27.41 1.91 -6.57
N LYS A 255 -27.18 1.12 -7.62
CA LYS A 255 -26.88 -0.32 -7.52
C LYS A 255 -25.36 -0.52 -7.50
N LEU A 256 -24.90 -1.58 -6.84
CA LEU A 256 -23.47 -1.91 -6.74
C LEU A 256 -22.78 -2.13 -8.11
N SER A 257 -23.54 -2.42 -9.16
CA SER A 257 -23.05 -2.58 -10.53
C SER A 257 -23.06 -1.30 -11.36
N ASP A 258 -23.66 -0.21 -10.86
CA ASP A 258 -23.76 1.07 -11.57
C ASP A 258 -22.38 1.74 -11.70
N ARG A 259 -22.21 2.55 -12.74
CA ARG A 259 -21.02 3.40 -12.98
C ARG A 259 -21.41 4.89 -12.99
N ILE A 260 -22.33 5.27 -12.12
CA ILE A 260 -22.93 6.61 -12.10
C ILE A 260 -22.24 7.47 -11.04
N TYR A 261 -21.60 8.55 -11.47
CA TYR A 261 -20.91 9.51 -10.64
C TYR A 261 -21.80 10.73 -10.44
N ASP A 262 -22.14 11.04 -9.20
CA ASP A 262 -23.03 12.15 -8.87
C ASP A 262 -22.79 12.66 -7.45
N PHE A 263 -23.29 13.85 -7.12
CA PHE A 263 -23.00 14.56 -5.88
C PHE A 263 -24.15 14.49 -4.88
N ASP A 264 -23.81 14.46 -3.60
CA ASP A 264 -24.77 14.61 -2.51
C ASP A 264 -24.07 15.17 -1.26
N VAL A 265 -24.84 15.61 -0.28
CA VAL A 265 -24.34 16.15 1.00
C VAL A 265 -24.03 15.04 2.00
N TYR A 266 -23.28 15.33 3.06
CA TYR A 266 -23.04 14.37 4.15
C TYR A 266 -24.24 14.36 5.10
N ASN A 267 -25.30 13.67 4.69
CA ASN A 267 -26.50 13.41 5.49
C ASN A 267 -26.65 11.91 5.82
N ASP A 268 -25.62 11.10 5.59
CA ASP A 268 -25.60 9.64 5.78
C ASP A 268 -24.75 9.21 6.99
N LEU A 269 -24.29 10.15 7.82
CA LEU A 269 -23.44 9.88 8.98
C LEU A 269 -24.23 9.50 10.24
N GLY A 270 -25.44 10.04 10.41
CA GLY A 270 -26.32 9.79 11.56
C GLY A 270 -27.14 8.50 11.45
N ASN A 271 -27.62 7.97 12.58
CA ASN A 271 -28.54 6.82 12.62
C ASN A 271 -29.77 7.07 13.53
N PRO A 272 -30.59 8.10 13.24
CA PRO A 272 -31.69 8.51 14.11
C PRO A 272 -32.77 7.43 14.26
N ASP A 273 -32.94 6.54 13.27
CA ASP A 273 -33.87 5.40 13.35
C ASP A 273 -33.44 4.34 14.39
N LYS A 274 -32.14 4.25 14.71
CA LYS A 274 -31.60 3.36 15.73
C LYS A 274 -31.66 4.00 17.12
N SER A 275 -31.33 5.29 17.22
CA SER A 275 -31.45 6.09 18.44
C SER A 275 -31.36 7.57 18.13
N SER A 276 -32.14 8.41 18.82
CA SER A 276 -32.06 9.87 18.70
C SER A 276 -30.68 10.43 19.06
N GLU A 277 -29.91 9.74 19.91
CA GLU A 277 -28.53 10.11 20.27
C GLU A 277 -27.52 9.94 19.12
N LEU A 278 -27.87 9.13 18.12
CA LEU A 278 -27.07 8.91 16.91
C LEU A 278 -27.44 9.87 15.78
N SER A 279 -28.32 10.85 16.03
CA SER A 279 -28.62 11.92 15.08
C SER A 279 -27.39 12.79 14.88
N ARG A 280 -27.06 13.12 13.63
CA ARG A 280 -25.96 14.02 13.29
C ARG A 280 -26.47 15.08 12.32
N PRO A 281 -25.95 16.31 12.41
CA PRO A 281 -26.37 17.36 11.48
C PRO A 281 -25.92 17.02 10.06
N LYS A 282 -26.72 17.44 9.08
CA LYS A 282 -26.37 17.42 7.67
C LYS A 282 -25.20 18.39 7.43
N LEU A 283 -24.12 17.90 6.82
CA LEU A 283 -22.99 18.74 6.41
C LEU A 283 -23.03 18.96 4.90
N GLY A 284 -22.98 20.21 4.49
CA GLY A 284 -23.25 20.66 3.12
C GLY A 284 -24.53 21.47 3.04
N GLY A 285 -24.43 22.70 2.52
CA GLY A 285 -25.48 23.71 2.50
C GLY A 285 -25.08 24.99 3.23
N GLN A 286 -26.02 25.93 3.36
CA GLN A 286 -25.73 27.25 3.93
C GLN A 286 -25.45 27.23 5.45
N GLU A 287 -26.08 26.33 6.19
CA GLU A 287 -25.96 26.29 7.66
C GLU A 287 -24.60 25.75 8.12
N ILE A 288 -24.21 24.58 7.58
CA ILE A 288 -22.95 23.90 7.89
C ILE A 288 -22.25 23.58 6.56
N PRO A 289 -21.49 24.54 5.99
CA PRO A 289 -20.79 24.36 4.72
C PRO A 289 -19.88 23.13 4.70
N TYR A 290 -19.91 22.36 3.63
CA TYR A 290 -19.03 21.20 3.46
C TYR A 290 -18.88 20.76 1.99
N PRO A 291 -17.75 20.13 1.58
CA PRO A 291 -17.66 19.50 0.28
C PRO A 291 -18.76 18.45 0.05
N ARG A 292 -19.16 18.26 -1.21
CA ARG A 292 -20.06 17.16 -1.58
C ARG A 292 -19.32 15.81 -1.63
N ARG A 293 -20.09 14.73 -1.47
CA ARG A 293 -19.63 13.34 -1.58
C ARG A 293 -20.33 12.61 -2.73
N CYS A 294 -19.93 11.38 -3.00
CA CYS A 294 -20.59 10.50 -3.95
C CYS A 294 -22.03 10.19 -3.53
N ARG A 295 -23.00 10.53 -4.38
CA ARG A 295 -24.43 10.24 -4.20
C ARG A 295 -24.69 8.75 -4.17
N THR A 296 -25.54 8.32 -3.24
CA THR A 296 -25.99 6.92 -3.11
C THR A 296 -27.49 6.77 -3.34
N GLY A 297 -28.26 7.83 -3.07
CA GLY A 297 -29.68 7.92 -3.39
C GLY A 297 -30.57 6.93 -2.65
N ARG A 298 -30.12 6.41 -1.48
CA ARG A 298 -30.94 5.57 -0.61
C ARG A 298 -32.10 6.39 -0.05
N GLN A 299 -33.08 5.70 0.51
CA GLN A 299 -34.22 6.34 1.15
C GLN A 299 -33.77 7.13 2.38
N THR A 300 -34.51 8.18 2.71
CA THR A 300 -34.34 8.94 3.95
C THR A 300 -34.73 8.09 5.15
N THR A 301 -34.25 8.44 6.33
CA THR A 301 -34.67 7.79 7.58
C THR A 301 -36.15 8.08 7.88
N VAL A 302 -36.78 7.26 8.71
CA VAL A 302 -38.19 7.45 9.11
C VAL A 302 -38.30 8.60 10.11
N SER A 303 -37.33 8.70 11.01
CA SER A 303 -37.27 9.68 12.10
C SER A 303 -36.79 11.07 11.66
N ASP A 304 -35.93 11.16 10.65
CA ASP A 304 -35.43 12.41 10.08
C ASP A 304 -35.42 12.37 8.54
N LYS A 305 -36.26 13.19 7.91
CA LYS A 305 -36.39 13.25 6.45
C LYS A 305 -35.20 13.91 5.76
N GLU A 306 -34.34 14.62 6.50
CA GLU A 306 -33.13 15.23 5.96
C GLU A 306 -31.93 14.26 5.97
N ALA A 307 -32.00 13.19 6.79
CA ALA A 307 -30.98 12.16 6.89
C ALA A 307 -31.21 11.01 5.91
N GLU A 308 -30.17 10.59 5.18
CA GLU A 308 -30.18 9.38 4.37
C GLU A 308 -29.98 8.14 5.26
N SER A 309 -30.74 7.08 5.02
CA SER A 309 -30.59 5.80 5.72
C SER A 309 -29.17 5.25 5.67
N ARG A 310 -28.68 4.71 6.79
CA ARG A 310 -27.34 4.11 6.88
C ARG A 310 -27.30 2.68 6.33
N VAL A 311 -26.14 2.34 5.75
CA VAL A 311 -25.80 0.96 5.38
C VAL A 311 -24.85 0.43 6.45
N GLU A 312 -25.32 -0.48 7.30
CA GLU A 312 -24.47 -1.13 8.29
C GLU A 312 -23.75 -2.36 7.70
N LYS A 313 -22.61 -2.72 8.30
CA LYS A 313 -21.87 -3.93 7.92
C LYS A 313 -22.72 -5.19 8.18
N PRO A 314 -22.56 -6.25 7.38
CA PRO A 314 -21.55 -6.47 6.34
C PRO A 314 -21.94 -5.96 4.94
N LEU A 315 -23.01 -5.17 4.81
CA LEU A 315 -23.48 -4.72 3.49
C LEU A 315 -22.49 -3.69 2.90
N PRO A 316 -22.14 -3.81 1.60
CA PRO A 316 -21.25 -2.86 0.94
C PRO A 316 -21.94 -1.52 0.70
N MET A 317 -21.20 -0.44 0.86
CA MET A 317 -21.66 0.89 0.45
C MET A 317 -21.50 1.06 -1.06
N TYR A 318 -22.38 1.82 -1.70
CA TYR A 318 -22.24 2.12 -3.12
C TYR A 318 -21.09 3.10 -3.36
N VAL A 319 -20.27 2.75 -4.33
CA VAL A 319 -19.48 3.63 -5.17
C VAL A 319 -19.62 3.15 -6.63
N PRO A 320 -19.33 3.99 -7.64
CA PRO A 320 -19.29 3.54 -9.03
C PRO A 320 -18.41 2.29 -9.15
N ARG A 321 -18.88 1.29 -9.90
CA ARG A 321 -18.36 -0.09 -9.85
C ARG A 321 -16.85 -0.22 -10.05
N ASP A 322 -16.27 0.67 -10.85
CA ASP A 322 -14.84 0.67 -11.20
C ASP A 322 -13.95 1.32 -10.11
N GLU A 323 -14.55 2.00 -9.12
CA GLU A 323 -13.86 2.65 -8.00
C GLU A 323 -13.61 1.73 -6.80
N GLN A 324 -14.28 0.58 -6.78
CA GLN A 324 -14.12 -0.39 -5.71
C GLN A 324 -12.68 -0.90 -5.64
N PHE A 325 -12.20 -1.14 -4.43
CA PHE A 325 -10.91 -1.75 -4.19
C PHE A 325 -10.74 -3.05 -4.97
N GLU A 326 -9.52 -3.26 -5.48
CA GLU A 326 -9.13 -4.57 -5.97
C GLU A 326 -9.02 -5.57 -4.81
N GLU A 327 -9.03 -6.86 -5.15
CA GLU A 327 -9.12 -7.95 -4.17
C GLU A 327 -7.95 -7.95 -3.17
N SER A 328 -6.74 -7.63 -3.61
CA SER A 328 -5.55 -7.47 -2.74
C SER A 328 -5.73 -6.37 -1.70
N LYS A 329 -6.25 -5.21 -2.09
CA LYS A 329 -6.56 -4.10 -1.18
C LYS A 329 -7.72 -4.49 -0.25
N GLN A 330 -8.78 -5.12 -0.77
CA GLN A 330 -9.90 -5.63 0.03
C GLN A 330 -9.45 -6.64 1.09
N ASP A 331 -8.59 -7.60 0.72
CA ASP A 331 -8.03 -8.61 1.61
C ASP A 331 -7.17 -7.95 2.70
N THR A 332 -6.33 -6.97 2.33
CA THR A 332 -5.52 -6.17 3.28
C THR A 332 -6.42 -5.47 4.31
N PHE A 333 -7.48 -4.79 3.86
CA PHE A 333 -8.46 -4.13 4.73
C PHE A 333 -9.31 -5.11 5.54
N ALA A 334 -9.61 -6.29 5.01
CA ALA A 334 -10.34 -7.34 5.73
C ALA A 334 -9.49 -7.93 6.86
N ALA A 335 -8.20 -8.20 6.59
CA ALA A 335 -7.24 -8.63 7.60
C ALA A 335 -7.03 -7.58 8.69
N GLY A 336 -6.81 -6.31 8.32
CA GLY A 336 -6.68 -5.20 9.27
C GLY A 336 -7.94 -5.02 10.13
N ARG A 337 -9.14 -5.15 9.53
CA ARG A 337 -10.41 -5.18 10.29
C ARG A 337 -10.48 -6.35 11.25
N LEU A 338 -10.20 -7.58 10.80
CA LEU A 338 -10.23 -8.76 11.67
C LEU A 338 -9.28 -8.58 12.87
N LYS A 339 -8.07 -8.07 12.62
CA LYS A 339 -7.10 -7.67 13.64
C LYS A 339 -7.73 -6.66 14.62
N ALA A 340 -8.32 -5.57 14.14
CA ALA A 340 -8.98 -4.57 14.98
C ALA A 340 -10.14 -5.13 15.82
N VAL A 341 -10.96 -6.01 15.26
CA VAL A 341 -12.06 -6.67 15.99
C VAL A 341 -11.52 -7.54 17.13
N LEU A 342 -10.51 -8.36 16.84
CA LEU A 342 -9.89 -9.24 17.85
C LEU A 342 -9.22 -8.42 18.96
N HIS A 343 -8.48 -7.36 18.59
CA HIS A 343 -7.84 -6.44 19.54
C HIS A 343 -8.82 -5.61 20.36
N HIS A 344 -10.06 -5.40 19.90
CA HIS A 344 -11.09 -4.68 20.66
C HIS A 344 -11.96 -5.60 21.53
N LEU A 345 -12.31 -6.79 21.03
CA LEU A 345 -13.18 -7.73 21.72
C LEU A 345 -12.53 -8.25 23.02
N ILE A 346 -11.23 -8.55 22.98
CA ILE A 346 -10.51 -9.15 24.10
C ILE A 346 -10.37 -8.20 25.30
N PRO A 347 -9.94 -6.92 25.15
CA PRO A 347 -9.97 -5.95 26.25
C PRO A 347 -11.38 -5.67 26.75
N SER A 348 -12.39 -5.59 25.87
CA SER A 348 -13.77 -5.28 26.26
C SER A 348 -14.41 -6.37 27.13
N LEU A 349 -14.04 -7.63 26.91
CA LEU A 349 -14.45 -8.77 27.76
C LEU A 349 -13.86 -8.70 29.18
N LYS A 350 -12.70 -8.03 29.37
CA LYS A 350 -12.15 -7.74 30.71
C LYS A 350 -12.71 -6.45 31.30
N ALA A 351 -12.90 -5.41 30.48
CA ALA A 351 -13.44 -4.12 30.90
C ALA A 351 -14.88 -4.19 31.42
N SER A 352 -15.64 -5.20 30.99
CA SER A 352 -16.97 -5.53 31.52
C SER A 352 -16.94 -6.15 32.93
N ILE A 353 -15.74 -6.39 33.48
CA ILE A 353 -15.50 -6.92 34.83
C ILE A 353 -14.82 -5.86 35.72
N VAL A 354 -13.84 -5.10 35.20
CA VAL A 354 -13.24 -3.91 35.84
C VAL A 354 -12.74 -2.98 34.75
N ALA A 355 -13.11 -1.69 34.75
CA ALA A 355 -12.56 -0.70 33.82
C ALA A 355 -11.11 -0.38 34.23
N GLU A 356 -10.12 -1.02 33.61
CA GLU A 356 -8.71 -0.80 33.96
C GLU A 356 -8.07 0.26 33.06
N ASP A 357 -7.66 1.35 33.71
CA ASP A 357 -6.63 2.26 33.22
C ASP A 357 -5.27 1.55 33.23
N PHE A 358 -4.29 2.04 32.47
CA PHE A 358 -2.92 1.54 32.59
C PHE A 358 -2.37 1.89 33.97
N ALA A 359 -1.76 0.90 34.64
CA ALA A 359 -1.14 1.11 35.94
C ALA A 359 0.20 1.87 35.83
N ASP A 360 1.00 1.55 34.82
CA ASP A 360 2.34 2.09 34.60
C ASP A 360 2.78 2.01 33.12
N PHE A 361 4.00 2.47 32.81
CA PHE A 361 4.57 2.37 31.46
C PHE A 361 4.85 0.93 31.00
N GLY A 362 5.20 0.02 31.92
CA GLY A 362 5.48 -1.38 31.63
C GLY A 362 4.25 -2.09 31.06
N GLU A 363 3.08 -1.71 31.56
CA GLU A 363 1.80 -2.16 31.08
C GLU A 363 1.50 -1.74 29.62
N ILE A 364 1.93 -0.56 29.18
CA ILE A 364 1.80 -0.14 27.77
C ILE A 364 2.86 -0.86 26.92
N ASP A 365 4.09 -0.94 27.42
CA ASP A 365 5.21 -1.62 26.75
C ASP A 365 4.91 -3.09 26.43
N SER A 366 4.18 -3.77 27.32
CA SER A 366 3.78 -5.17 27.14
C SER A 366 2.91 -5.39 25.89
N LEU A 367 2.17 -4.38 25.41
CA LEU A 367 1.39 -4.45 24.17
C LEU A 367 2.27 -4.78 22.95
N TYR A 368 3.53 -4.35 22.99
CA TYR A 368 4.52 -4.54 21.92
C TYR A 368 5.55 -5.64 22.20
N LYS A 369 5.73 -6.07 23.46
CA LYS A 369 6.72 -7.09 23.83
C LYS A 369 6.08 -8.48 23.94
N GLU A 370 4.98 -8.56 24.67
CA GLU A 370 4.33 -9.82 25.10
C GLU A 370 3.00 -10.03 24.38
N GLY A 371 2.30 -8.95 23.99
CA GLY A 371 1.02 -9.02 23.31
C GLY A 371 -0.17 -9.18 24.27
N LEU A 372 -1.36 -8.88 23.76
CA LEU A 372 -2.54 -8.63 24.59
C LEU A 372 -3.03 -9.85 25.40
N LEU A 373 -2.93 -11.08 24.86
CA LEU A 373 -3.43 -12.30 25.53
C LEU A 373 -2.59 -12.74 26.73
N LEU A 374 -1.26 -12.58 26.65
CA LEU A 374 -0.34 -12.98 27.71
C LEU A 374 -0.51 -12.13 28.96
N LYS A 375 -0.68 -10.80 28.79
CA LYS A 375 -0.93 -9.87 29.89
C LYS A 375 -2.26 -10.11 30.60
N LEU A 376 -3.29 -10.54 29.87
CA LEU A 376 -4.65 -10.69 30.42
C LEU A 376 -4.88 -12.04 31.12
N GLY A 377 -3.86 -12.91 31.22
CA GLY A 377 -3.95 -14.19 31.94
C GLY A 377 -4.93 -15.19 31.30
N PHE A 378 -5.35 -14.98 30.06
CA PHE A 378 -6.31 -15.81 29.36
C PHE A 378 -5.64 -17.04 28.72
N GLN A 379 -5.11 -17.94 29.53
CA GLN A 379 -4.74 -19.28 29.08
C GLN A 379 -5.92 -20.25 29.29
N ASP A 380 -6.48 -20.71 28.18
CA ASP A 380 -7.37 -21.87 28.01
C ASP A 380 -8.84 -21.86 28.50
N ASP A 381 -9.25 -21.10 29.52
CA ASP A 381 -10.57 -21.34 30.16
C ASP A 381 -11.77 -20.55 29.60
N ILE A 382 -11.56 -19.41 28.93
CA ILE A 382 -12.67 -18.59 28.41
C ILE A 382 -13.25 -19.12 27.10
N PHE A 383 -12.41 -19.65 26.21
CA PHE A 383 -12.86 -20.16 24.91
C PHE A 383 -13.75 -21.40 25.03
N LYS A 384 -13.69 -22.12 26.16
CA LYS A 384 -14.58 -23.25 26.48
C LYS A 384 -15.94 -22.80 27.04
N LYS A 385 -16.05 -21.58 27.58
CA LYS A 385 -17.25 -21.09 28.28
C LYS A 385 -18.18 -20.24 27.41
N PHE A 386 -17.76 -19.83 26.20
CA PHE A 386 -18.58 -19.03 25.30
C PHE A 386 -18.90 -19.77 23.98
N PRO A 387 -20.16 -19.75 23.50
CA PRO A 387 -20.55 -20.36 22.24
C PRO A 387 -20.14 -19.45 21.07
N LEU A 388 -18.83 -19.40 20.78
CA LEU A 388 -18.32 -18.73 19.58
C LEU A 388 -18.43 -19.66 18.37
N PRO A 389 -18.72 -19.13 17.15
CA PRO A 389 -18.72 -19.94 15.93
C PRO A 389 -17.38 -20.65 15.73
N LYS A 390 -17.41 -21.91 15.27
CA LYS A 390 -16.22 -22.76 15.17
C LYS A 390 -15.07 -22.12 14.38
N VAL A 391 -15.37 -21.39 13.31
CA VAL A 391 -14.38 -20.64 12.51
C VAL A 391 -13.64 -19.57 13.32
N VAL A 392 -14.33 -18.90 14.25
CA VAL A 392 -13.76 -17.87 15.12
C VAL A 392 -12.84 -18.52 16.14
N VAL A 393 -13.25 -19.67 16.69
CA VAL A 393 -12.42 -20.48 17.59
C VAL A 393 -11.20 -21.03 16.86
N ASP A 394 -11.35 -21.55 15.65
CA ASP A 394 -10.25 -22.08 14.83
C ASP A 394 -9.28 -20.96 14.43
N THR A 395 -9.79 -19.78 14.03
CA THR A 395 -8.98 -18.58 13.73
C THR A 395 -8.28 -18.04 14.99
N LEU A 396 -8.95 -18.05 16.15
CA LEU A 396 -8.40 -17.68 17.46
C LEU A 396 -7.33 -18.68 17.94
N GLN A 397 -7.52 -19.97 17.68
CA GLN A 397 -6.58 -21.05 18.01
C GLN A 397 -5.36 -21.07 17.08
N GLU A 398 -5.51 -20.64 15.82
CA GLU A 398 -4.38 -20.38 14.91
C GLU A 398 -3.62 -19.09 15.24
N SER A 399 -4.28 -18.09 15.87
CA SER A 399 -3.73 -16.74 16.12
C SER A 399 -3.14 -16.50 17.51
N THR A 400 -3.31 -17.44 18.45
CA THR A 400 -2.74 -17.42 19.81
C THR A 400 -1.20 -17.43 19.88
N LYS A 401 -0.49 -17.49 18.73
CA LYS A 401 0.98 -17.45 18.67
C LYS A 401 1.58 -16.12 18.17
N GLY A 402 0.78 -15.07 17.91
CA GLY A 402 1.36 -13.77 17.56
C GLY A 402 0.43 -12.67 17.01
N LEU A 403 -0.85 -12.95 16.74
CA LEU A 403 -1.71 -12.01 16.00
C LEU A 403 -2.24 -10.82 16.84
N LEU A 404 -2.03 -10.85 18.17
CA LEU A 404 -2.50 -9.83 19.12
C LEU A 404 -1.37 -9.02 19.76
N LYS A 405 -0.16 -9.16 19.22
CA LYS A 405 0.99 -8.33 19.54
C LYS A 405 1.07 -7.20 18.53
N TYR A 406 1.20 -5.98 19.02
CA TYR A 406 1.43 -4.81 18.19
C TYR A 406 2.90 -4.74 17.81
N ASP A 407 3.20 -4.33 16.57
CA ASP A 407 4.57 -4.03 16.17
C ASP A 407 5.07 -2.81 16.94
N THR A 408 6.34 -2.80 17.35
CA THR A 408 6.89 -1.65 18.09
C THR A 408 6.87 -0.40 17.21
N PRO A 409 6.19 0.69 17.63
CA PRO A 409 6.16 1.95 16.88
C PRO A 409 7.55 2.52 16.65
N LYS A 410 7.80 3.12 15.48
CA LYS A 410 9.12 3.64 15.12
C LYS A 410 9.64 4.68 16.08
N ILE A 411 8.78 5.52 16.68
CA ILE A 411 9.17 6.53 17.68
C ILE A 411 10.00 5.97 18.83
N LEU A 412 9.83 4.67 19.15
CA LEU A 412 10.57 3.99 20.22
C LEU A 412 11.82 3.24 19.72
N SER A 413 12.07 3.20 18.41
CA SER A 413 13.09 2.31 17.82
C SER A 413 14.53 2.76 18.12
N LYS A 414 14.78 4.06 18.20
CA LYS A 414 16.11 4.63 18.50
C LYS A 414 16.27 5.08 19.95
N ASP A 415 15.20 5.55 20.56
CA ASP A 415 15.14 5.99 21.95
C ASP A 415 13.74 5.72 22.51
N LYS A 416 13.64 4.83 23.50
CA LYS A 416 12.36 4.45 24.10
C LYS A 416 11.70 5.58 24.89
N ASN A 417 12.49 6.58 25.29
CA ASN A 417 12.05 7.71 26.08
C ASN A 417 11.93 8.99 25.24
N ALA A 418 12.03 8.89 23.90
CA ALA A 418 11.98 10.04 23.00
C ALA A 418 10.76 10.93 23.26
N TRP A 419 9.60 10.31 23.50
CA TRP A 419 8.33 11.00 23.71
C TRP A 419 8.29 11.91 24.96
N LEU A 420 9.13 11.67 25.98
CA LEU A 420 9.22 12.51 27.18
C LEU A 420 9.94 13.84 26.92
N ARG A 421 10.82 13.85 25.91
CA ARG A 421 11.72 14.96 25.64
C ARG A 421 11.02 16.12 24.96
N ASP A 422 11.37 17.33 25.35
CA ASP A 422 10.82 18.56 24.79
C ASP A 422 11.29 18.80 23.35
N ASP A 423 12.52 18.40 23.03
CA ASP A 423 13.05 18.55 21.69
C ASP A 423 12.34 17.62 20.69
N GLU A 424 11.97 16.39 21.06
CA GLU A 424 11.19 15.51 20.18
C GLU A 424 9.75 16.00 20.02
N PHE A 425 9.12 16.50 21.10
CA PHE A 425 7.79 17.13 21.02
C PHE A 425 7.78 18.30 20.03
N ALA A 426 8.79 19.18 20.09
CA ALA A 426 8.92 20.28 19.14
C ALA A 426 9.32 19.83 17.73
N ARG A 427 10.21 18.83 17.59
CA ARG A 427 10.62 18.28 16.29
C ARG A 427 9.43 17.69 15.53
N GLN A 428 8.48 17.05 16.22
CA GLN A 428 7.28 16.50 15.58
C GLN A 428 6.38 17.57 14.92
N ALA A 429 6.47 18.84 15.33
CA ALA A 429 5.76 19.94 14.67
C ALA A 429 6.26 20.23 13.23
N ILE A 430 7.49 19.78 12.89
CA ILE A 430 8.11 19.99 11.57
C ILE A 430 8.51 18.67 10.87
N ALA A 431 8.58 17.57 11.60
CA ALA A 431 9.07 16.27 11.11
C ALA A 431 8.33 15.07 11.73
N GLY A 432 7.15 15.31 12.28
CA GLY A 432 6.22 14.28 12.73
C GLY A 432 5.16 13.98 11.67
N ILE A 433 4.07 13.39 12.13
CA ILE A 433 2.90 13.02 11.32
C ILE A 433 2.03 14.22 10.88
N ASN A 434 2.01 15.32 11.65
CA ASN A 434 1.22 16.51 11.35
C ASN A 434 2.09 17.76 11.17
N PRO A 435 3.06 17.76 10.25
CA PRO A 435 4.09 18.79 10.16
C PRO A 435 3.60 20.02 9.40
N VAL A 436 2.32 20.37 9.48
CA VAL A 436 1.68 21.39 8.59
C VAL A 436 0.95 22.50 9.35
N ASN A 437 0.93 22.45 10.69
CA ASN A 437 0.20 23.42 11.51
C ASN A 437 1.09 24.49 12.16
N ILE A 438 2.40 24.25 12.25
CA ILE A 438 3.29 25.24 12.86
C ILE A 438 3.35 26.49 11.99
N GLU A 439 3.26 27.64 12.62
CA GLU A 439 3.33 28.94 11.96
C GLU A 439 4.24 29.90 12.71
N ARG A 440 4.73 30.94 12.03
CA ARG A 440 5.54 31.99 12.65
C ARG A 440 4.67 32.91 13.49
N VAL A 441 5.12 33.24 14.69
CA VAL A 441 4.46 34.24 15.54
C VAL A 441 4.65 35.62 14.91
N LYS A 442 3.54 36.24 14.49
CA LYS A 442 3.55 37.58 13.87
C LYS A 442 3.45 38.70 14.90
N THR A 443 2.71 38.47 15.98
CA THR A 443 2.48 39.41 17.08
C THR A 443 2.55 38.66 18.39
N TYR A 444 3.15 39.27 19.42
CA TYR A 444 3.21 38.72 20.76
C TYR A 444 2.65 39.72 21.78
N PRO A 445 1.78 39.29 22.72
CA PRO A 445 1.20 37.94 22.82
C PRO A 445 0.25 37.63 21.64
N PRO A 446 0.00 36.33 21.33
CA PRO A 446 -0.93 35.93 20.28
C PRO A 446 -2.36 36.41 20.53
N VAL A 447 -3.13 36.63 19.46
CA VAL A 447 -4.50 37.16 19.50
C VAL A 447 -5.46 36.20 18.80
N SER A 448 -6.59 35.90 19.45
CA SER A 448 -7.67 35.08 18.88
C SER A 448 -8.50 35.87 17.88
N ASN A 449 -8.97 35.20 16.82
CA ASN A 449 -9.89 35.77 15.83
C ASN A 449 -11.37 35.52 16.18
N LEU A 450 -11.65 34.81 17.27
CA LEU A 450 -13.01 34.50 17.70
C LEU A 450 -13.76 35.75 18.19
N ASP A 451 -15.09 35.77 18.02
CA ASP A 451 -15.92 36.92 18.42
C ASP A 451 -15.81 37.18 19.94
N PRO A 452 -15.28 38.35 20.36
CA PRO A 452 -15.09 38.66 21.77
C PRO A 452 -16.41 38.77 22.54
N LYS A 453 -17.54 39.00 21.86
CA LYS A 453 -18.87 39.02 22.49
C LYS A 453 -19.33 37.63 22.92
N ILE A 454 -18.85 36.58 22.26
CA ILE A 454 -19.21 35.19 22.53
C ILE A 454 -18.16 34.55 23.45
N TYR A 455 -16.88 34.76 23.16
CA TYR A 455 -15.79 34.02 23.80
C TYR A 455 -14.93 34.85 24.78
N GLY A 456 -15.30 36.11 25.01
CA GLY A 456 -14.59 37.00 25.93
C GLY A 456 -13.30 37.60 25.33
N PRO A 457 -12.38 38.10 26.17
CA PRO A 457 -11.19 38.80 25.68
C PRO A 457 -10.31 37.95 24.74
N GLN A 458 -10.01 38.51 23.56
CA GLN A 458 -9.21 37.86 22.51
C GLN A 458 -7.72 37.72 22.84
N HIS A 459 -7.22 38.45 23.84
CA HIS A 459 -5.81 38.43 24.22
C HIS A 459 -5.42 37.11 24.90
N SER A 460 -4.31 36.53 24.48
CA SER A 460 -3.65 35.42 25.17
C SER A 460 -3.22 35.79 26.59
N ALA A 461 -3.18 34.80 27.48
CA ALA A 461 -2.61 34.92 28.83
C ALA A 461 -1.06 34.88 28.85
N LEU A 462 -0.43 34.66 27.69
CA LEU A 462 1.03 34.72 27.52
C LEU A 462 1.56 36.14 27.80
N THR A 463 2.74 36.21 28.41
CA THR A 463 3.46 37.46 28.73
C THR A 463 4.94 37.25 28.48
N ASP A 464 5.69 38.33 28.33
CA ASP A 464 7.14 38.29 28.09
C ASP A 464 7.88 37.50 29.18
N ASP A 465 7.48 37.68 30.45
CA ASP A 465 8.06 36.99 31.61
C ASP A 465 7.98 35.47 31.51
N HIS A 466 6.95 34.92 30.86
CA HIS A 466 6.81 33.48 30.69
C HIS A 466 7.88 32.88 29.76
N ILE A 467 8.38 33.64 28.78
CA ILE A 467 9.26 33.07 27.74
C ILE A 467 10.69 33.63 27.78
N ILE A 468 10.91 34.84 28.32
CA ILE A 468 12.19 35.56 28.22
C ILE A 468 13.40 34.73 28.72
N GLY A 469 13.21 33.94 29.78
CA GLY A 469 14.25 33.06 30.34
C GLY A 469 14.62 31.86 29.45
N HIS A 470 13.85 31.60 28.39
CA HIS A 470 14.01 30.41 27.53
C HIS A 470 14.51 30.72 26.12
N LEU A 471 14.73 32.01 25.77
CA LEU A 471 15.07 32.48 24.43
C LEU A 471 16.58 32.64 24.18
N ASP A 472 17.45 31.87 24.84
CA ASP A 472 18.91 31.90 24.64
C ASP A 472 19.54 33.33 24.66
N GLY A 473 19.00 34.21 25.52
CA GLY A 473 19.47 35.59 25.71
C GLY A 473 18.86 36.63 24.75
N PHE A 474 17.98 36.24 23.84
CA PHE A 474 17.21 37.18 23.01
C PHE A 474 16.06 37.81 23.81
N SER A 475 15.78 39.09 23.58
CA SER A 475 14.49 39.66 23.98
C SER A 475 13.35 39.10 23.13
N VAL A 476 12.11 39.17 23.61
CA VAL A 476 10.92 38.75 22.85
C VAL A 476 10.85 39.49 21.51
N GLN A 477 11.09 40.80 21.52
CA GLN A 477 11.07 41.63 20.31
C GLN A 477 12.17 41.22 19.31
N GLN A 478 13.41 41.00 19.76
CA GLN A 478 14.48 40.51 18.89
C GLN A 478 14.15 39.13 18.31
N ALA A 479 13.59 38.23 19.10
CA ALA A 479 13.19 36.90 18.63
C ALA A 479 12.07 36.96 17.57
N LEU A 480 11.14 37.92 17.67
CA LEU A 480 10.14 38.19 16.63
C LEU A 480 10.77 38.74 15.34
N GLU A 481 11.62 39.77 15.47
CA GLU A 481 12.29 40.45 14.34
C GLU A 481 13.21 39.50 13.57
N GLU A 482 13.88 38.59 14.27
CA GLU A 482 14.74 37.57 13.67
C GLU A 482 14.00 36.29 13.23
N ASN A 483 12.67 36.26 13.27
CA ASN A 483 11.84 35.11 12.89
C ASN A 483 12.18 33.83 13.67
N ARG A 484 12.42 33.96 14.97
CA ARG A 484 12.76 32.85 15.88
C ARG A 484 11.60 32.34 16.72
N LEU A 485 10.45 33.03 16.74
CA LEU A 485 9.25 32.57 17.44
C LEU A 485 8.24 31.93 16.50
N TYR A 486 7.82 30.72 16.86
CA TYR A 486 6.83 29.92 16.15
C TYR A 486 5.75 29.43 17.11
N MET A 487 4.61 29.02 16.59
CA MET A 487 3.52 28.49 17.40
C MET A 487 2.75 27.37 16.73
N LEU A 488 2.20 26.49 17.56
CA LEU A 488 1.04 25.67 17.23
C LEU A 488 -0.17 26.30 17.91
N ASP A 489 -1.14 26.76 17.13
CA ASP A 489 -2.35 27.40 17.65
C ASP A 489 -3.60 26.56 17.38
N TYR A 490 -4.07 25.87 18.41
CA TYR A 490 -5.32 25.11 18.41
C TYR A 490 -6.43 25.82 19.19
N HIS A 491 -6.20 27.06 19.61
CA HIS A 491 -7.15 27.79 20.44
C HIS A 491 -8.48 28.01 19.72
N ASP A 492 -8.43 28.60 18.53
CA ASP A 492 -9.63 29.05 17.81
C ASP A 492 -10.46 27.89 17.25
N ILE A 493 -9.83 26.75 16.96
CA ILE A 493 -10.53 25.57 16.44
C ILE A 493 -11.22 24.75 17.55
N PHE A 494 -10.67 24.71 18.77
CA PHE A 494 -11.26 23.96 19.88
C PHE A 494 -12.23 24.79 20.72
N LEU A 495 -11.90 26.04 21.04
CA LEU A 495 -12.67 26.86 22.01
C LEU A 495 -14.18 26.89 21.72
N PRO A 496 -14.66 27.00 20.46
CA PRO A 496 -16.09 26.98 20.14
C PRO A 496 -16.84 25.68 20.51
N PHE A 497 -16.10 24.58 20.71
CA PHE A 497 -16.66 23.25 20.94
C PHE A 497 -16.41 22.73 22.36
N LEU A 498 -15.54 23.38 23.15
CA LEU A 498 -15.06 22.85 24.43
C LEU A 498 -16.15 22.61 25.46
N ASP A 499 -17.14 23.50 25.61
CA ASP A 499 -18.23 23.29 26.58
C ASP A 499 -18.97 21.99 26.29
N ARG A 500 -19.26 21.73 25.01
CA ARG A 500 -19.94 20.51 24.55
C ARG A 500 -19.05 19.28 24.66
N ILE A 501 -17.78 19.38 24.29
CA ILE A 501 -16.79 18.29 24.40
C ILE A 501 -16.58 17.90 25.87
N ASN A 502 -16.38 18.88 26.74
CA ASN A 502 -16.09 18.66 28.16
C ASN A 502 -17.32 18.18 28.94
N ALA A 503 -18.53 18.38 28.41
CA ALA A 503 -19.75 17.79 28.92
C ALA A 503 -19.91 16.29 28.56
N LEU A 504 -19.17 15.77 27.58
CA LEU A 504 -19.19 14.35 27.25
C LEU A 504 -18.47 13.52 28.32
N ASP A 505 -19.05 12.37 28.64
CA ASP A 505 -18.44 11.41 29.56
C ASP A 505 -17.10 10.90 29.02
N GLY A 506 -16.14 10.81 29.94
CA GLY A 506 -14.79 10.31 29.66
C GLY A 506 -13.98 11.21 28.71
N ARG A 507 -14.31 12.50 28.57
CA ARG A 507 -13.54 13.46 27.77
C ARG A 507 -13.34 14.78 28.51
N LYS A 508 -12.12 15.31 28.46
CA LYS A 508 -11.74 16.63 28.96
C LYS A 508 -10.63 17.22 28.11
N ALA A 509 -10.77 18.47 27.71
CA ALA A 509 -9.88 19.15 26.79
C ALA A 509 -9.73 20.63 27.12
N TYR A 510 -8.60 21.15 26.66
CA TYR A 510 -8.31 22.58 26.58
C TYR A 510 -8.24 23.00 25.12
N ALA A 511 -8.41 24.30 24.89
CA ALA A 511 -7.98 24.99 23.68
C ALA A 511 -6.52 25.38 23.92
N THR A 512 -5.60 24.78 23.16
CA THR A 512 -4.15 24.93 23.44
C THR A 512 -3.45 25.86 22.47
N ARG A 513 -2.47 26.63 22.97
CA ARG A 513 -1.48 27.33 22.15
C ARG A 513 -0.08 27.04 22.67
N THR A 514 0.85 26.68 21.80
CA THR A 514 2.23 26.35 22.17
C THR A 514 3.20 27.27 21.48
N ILE A 515 4.12 27.88 22.21
CA ILE A 515 5.17 28.75 21.67
C ILE A 515 6.47 27.96 21.60
N PHE A 516 7.14 28.07 20.45
CA PHE A 516 8.44 27.49 20.17
C PHE A 516 9.47 28.58 19.86
N PHE A 517 10.70 28.37 20.31
CA PHE A 517 11.86 29.17 19.95
C PHE A 517 12.78 28.37 19.02
N LEU A 518 13.18 28.99 17.90
CA LEU A 518 14.18 28.46 16.97
C LEU A 518 15.58 28.82 17.47
N THR A 519 16.27 27.80 17.98
CA THR A 519 17.61 27.95 18.55
C THR A 519 18.64 28.34 17.49
N ARG A 520 19.82 28.78 17.92
CA ARG A 520 20.96 29.02 17.02
C ARG A 520 21.43 27.76 16.29
N LEU A 521 21.07 26.57 16.77
CA LEU A 521 21.40 25.29 16.16
C LEU A 521 20.37 24.82 15.12
N GLY A 522 19.33 25.62 14.85
CA GLY A 522 18.31 25.28 13.85
C GLY A 522 17.23 24.29 14.32
N THR A 523 17.19 23.97 15.62
CA THR A 523 16.15 23.11 16.22
C THR A 523 15.12 23.95 16.99
N LEU A 524 13.88 23.45 17.07
CA LEU A 524 12.81 24.07 17.83
C LEU A 524 12.83 23.62 19.29
N LYS A 525 12.53 24.54 20.20
CA LYS A 525 12.40 24.32 21.64
C LYS A 525 11.04 24.85 22.11
N PRO A 526 10.19 24.05 22.78
CA PRO A 526 8.95 24.57 23.35
C PRO A 526 9.28 25.44 24.57
N VAL A 527 8.66 26.63 24.66
CA VAL A 527 8.96 27.60 25.72
C VAL A 527 7.74 28.00 26.55
N ALA A 528 6.53 27.79 26.05
CA ALA A 528 5.30 27.96 26.83
C ALA A 528 4.14 27.19 26.20
N ILE A 529 3.18 26.76 27.03
CA ILE A 529 1.88 26.22 26.62
C ILE A 529 0.78 26.98 27.35
N GLU A 530 -0.11 27.62 26.59
CA GLU A 530 -1.36 28.19 27.09
C GLU A 530 -2.48 27.15 26.98
N LEU A 531 -3.22 26.98 28.07
CA LEU A 531 -4.40 26.12 28.21
C LEU A 531 -5.61 27.00 28.50
N SER A 532 -6.56 27.05 27.57
CA SER A 532 -7.76 27.88 27.68
C SER A 532 -9.03 27.04 27.82
N LEU A 533 -9.93 27.49 28.68
CA LEU A 533 -11.30 27.01 28.83
C LEU A 533 -12.29 28.13 28.51
N PRO A 534 -13.55 27.80 28.16
CA PRO A 534 -14.58 28.80 27.92
C PRO A 534 -14.82 29.70 29.14
N PRO A 535 -15.16 31.00 28.92
CA PRO A 535 -15.25 32.00 29.98
C PRO A 535 -16.38 31.77 30.99
N ASN A 536 -17.35 30.91 30.67
CA ASN A 536 -18.50 30.60 31.52
C ASN A 536 -18.18 29.60 32.66
N GLY A 537 -16.93 29.10 32.74
CA GLY A 537 -16.44 28.27 33.84
C GLY A 537 -16.03 29.08 35.10
N PRO A 538 -15.53 28.42 36.16
CA PRO A 538 -14.97 29.11 37.32
C PRO A 538 -13.88 30.10 36.90
N LYS A 539 -14.00 31.39 37.28
CA LYS A 539 -13.08 32.47 36.84
C LYS A 539 -11.59 32.21 37.10
N HIS A 540 -11.26 31.37 38.09
CA HIS A 540 -9.88 30.99 38.41
C HIS A 540 -9.27 29.96 37.43
N ARG A 541 -10.06 29.38 36.51
CA ARG A 541 -9.63 28.32 35.58
C ARG A 541 -9.71 28.69 34.09
N SER A 542 -10.05 29.93 33.75
CA SER A 542 -10.35 30.26 32.35
C SER A 542 -9.14 30.18 31.42
N LYS A 543 -7.95 30.58 31.88
CA LYS A 543 -6.69 30.48 31.12
C LYS A 543 -5.53 30.19 32.08
N ARG A 544 -4.60 29.35 31.66
CA ARG A 544 -3.35 29.05 32.38
C ARG A 544 -2.20 28.97 31.41
N VAL A 545 -1.03 29.46 31.80
CA VAL A 545 0.22 29.27 31.06
C VAL A 545 1.14 28.37 31.88
N LEU A 546 1.73 27.37 31.23
CA LEU A 546 2.78 26.52 31.78
C LEU A 546 4.06 26.74 30.97
N THR A 547 5.19 26.75 31.67
CA THR A 547 6.55 26.91 31.11
C THR A 547 7.36 25.64 31.36
N PRO A 548 8.51 25.45 30.67
CA PRO A 548 9.41 24.35 30.95
C PRO A 548 9.71 24.18 32.46
N PRO A 549 9.75 22.93 32.96
CA PRO A 549 9.67 22.67 34.39
C PRO A 549 10.97 22.98 35.13
N VAL A 550 10.83 23.29 36.42
CA VAL A 550 11.95 23.60 37.34
C VAL A 550 12.02 22.66 38.55
N ASP A 551 10.98 21.86 38.76
CA ASP A 551 10.87 20.86 39.82
C ASP A 551 10.05 19.64 39.36
N ALA A 552 9.89 18.65 40.25
CA ALA A 552 9.17 17.41 39.93
C ALA A 552 7.68 17.63 39.65
N THR A 553 7.01 18.51 40.40
CA THR A 553 5.57 18.75 40.26
C THR A 553 5.26 19.48 38.95
N SER A 554 6.01 20.56 38.65
CA SER A 554 5.93 21.29 37.39
C SER A 554 6.28 20.41 36.19
N ASN A 555 7.20 19.43 36.34
CA ASN A 555 7.49 18.48 35.28
C ASN A 555 6.26 17.64 34.89
N TRP A 556 5.51 17.11 35.86
CA TRP A 556 4.29 16.34 35.56
C TRP A 556 3.17 17.20 34.98
N MET A 557 3.00 18.43 35.48
CA MET A 557 2.08 19.40 34.87
C MET A 557 2.45 19.71 33.42
N TRP A 558 3.75 19.86 33.13
CA TRP A 558 4.25 20.06 31.77
C TRP A 558 3.99 18.86 30.86
N GLN A 559 4.21 17.63 31.32
CA GLN A 559 3.88 16.43 30.53
C GLN A 559 2.37 16.35 30.23
N LEU A 560 1.49 16.66 31.19
CA LEU A 560 0.04 16.73 30.95
C LEU A 560 -0.32 17.83 29.94
N ALA A 561 0.35 18.99 30.00
CA ALA A 561 0.15 20.08 29.05
C ALA A 561 0.52 19.66 27.62
N LYS A 562 1.69 19.03 27.45
CA LYS A 562 2.11 18.44 26.16
C LYS A 562 1.12 17.39 25.67
N ALA A 563 0.60 16.53 26.56
CA ALA A 563 -0.42 15.55 26.20
C ALA A 563 -1.72 16.19 25.68
N HIS A 564 -2.19 17.27 26.31
CA HIS A 564 -3.33 18.03 25.81
C HIS A 564 -3.08 18.66 24.44
N VAL A 565 -1.89 19.26 24.23
CA VAL A 565 -1.48 19.78 22.91
C VAL A 565 -1.45 18.66 21.87
N SER A 566 -0.82 17.53 22.18
CA SER A 566 -0.75 16.37 21.30
C SER A 566 -2.14 15.79 20.98
N SER A 567 -3.10 15.86 21.91
CA SER A 567 -4.48 15.45 21.67
C SER A 567 -5.26 16.43 20.79
N ASN A 568 -5.06 17.74 20.98
CA ASN A 568 -5.57 18.75 20.06
C ASN A 568 -4.98 18.54 18.65
N ASP A 569 -3.66 18.36 18.56
CA ASP A 569 -2.93 18.08 17.32
C ASP A 569 -3.44 16.81 16.64
N ALA A 570 -3.68 15.73 17.39
CA ALA A 570 -4.25 14.49 16.85
C ALA A 570 -5.66 14.68 16.28
N GLY A 571 -6.51 15.48 16.94
CA GLY A 571 -7.84 15.83 16.44
C GLY A 571 -7.80 16.64 15.14
N VAL A 572 -6.99 17.70 15.10
CA VAL A 572 -6.84 18.56 13.90
C VAL A 572 -6.18 17.78 12.76
N HIS A 573 -5.15 17.00 13.06
CA HIS A 573 -4.51 16.11 12.09
C HIS A 573 -5.54 15.22 11.39
N GLN A 574 -6.35 14.49 12.16
CA GLN A 574 -7.28 13.51 11.60
C GLN A 574 -8.47 14.16 10.90
N LEU A 575 -9.13 15.14 11.54
CA LEU A 575 -10.40 15.70 11.06
C LEU A 575 -10.22 16.79 10.00
N VAL A 576 -9.11 17.51 10.04
CA VAL A 576 -8.86 18.70 9.20
C VAL A 576 -7.78 18.39 8.17
N ASN A 577 -6.55 18.13 8.59
CA ASN A 577 -5.44 18.02 7.65
C ASN A 577 -5.50 16.74 6.82
N HIS A 578 -5.86 15.60 7.43
CA HIS A 578 -6.00 14.32 6.75
C HIS A 578 -7.38 14.21 6.10
N TRP A 579 -8.46 14.06 6.87
CA TRP A 579 -9.79 13.83 6.32
C TRP A 579 -10.28 14.99 5.42
N LEU A 580 -10.41 16.21 5.94
CA LEU A 580 -11.01 17.30 5.16
C LEU A 580 -10.15 17.67 3.95
N ARG A 581 -8.88 18.04 4.18
CA ARG A 581 -8.04 18.66 3.15
C ARG A 581 -7.56 17.69 2.07
N THR A 582 -7.49 16.39 2.36
CA THR A 582 -7.11 15.37 1.35
C THR A 582 -8.29 14.53 0.89
N HIS A 583 -9.07 13.91 1.78
CA HIS A 583 -10.16 13.02 1.36
C HIS A 583 -11.40 13.77 0.89
N ALA A 584 -11.99 14.60 1.76
CA ALA A 584 -13.30 15.22 1.50
C ALA A 584 -13.22 16.32 0.43
N CYS A 585 -12.15 17.12 0.41
CA CYS A 585 -11.98 18.18 -0.57
C CYS A 585 -11.51 17.69 -1.95
N LEU A 586 -10.91 16.50 -2.08
CA LEU A 586 -10.57 15.94 -3.40
C LEU A 586 -11.75 15.21 -4.05
N GLU A 587 -12.62 14.56 -3.27
CA GLU A 587 -13.76 13.78 -3.78
C GLU A 587 -14.62 14.55 -4.82
N PRO A 588 -14.94 15.85 -4.63
CA PRO A 588 -15.64 16.63 -5.65
C PRO A 588 -14.94 16.75 -7.01
N PHE A 589 -13.62 16.96 -7.02
CA PHE A 589 -12.84 17.05 -8.25
C PHE A 589 -12.80 15.72 -9.01
N ILE A 590 -12.74 14.61 -8.26
CA ILE A 590 -12.78 13.25 -8.80
C ILE A 590 -14.13 12.98 -9.46
N LEU A 591 -15.22 13.23 -8.73
CA LEU A 591 -16.58 13.06 -9.26
C LEU A 591 -16.78 13.89 -10.54
N ALA A 592 -16.39 15.17 -10.53
CA ALA A 592 -16.48 16.01 -11.71
C ALA A 592 -15.61 15.51 -12.87
N ALA A 593 -14.41 14.97 -12.61
CA ALA A 593 -13.51 14.47 -13.65
C ALA A 593 -14.17 13.33 -14.43
N HIS A 594 -14.74 12.33 -13.74
CA HIS A 594 -15.48 11.24 -14.40
C HIS A 594 -16.76 11.70 -15.11
N ARG A 595 -17.39 12.78 -14.64
CA ARG A 595 -18.64 13.31 -15.21
C ARG A 595 -18.44 14.19 -16.43
N GLN A 596 -17.32 14.89 -16.53
CA GLN A 596 -17.11 15.96 -17.52
C GLN A 596 -15.98 15.68 -18.50
N LEU A 597 -14.95 14.92 -18.09
CA LEU A 597 -13.80 14.63 -18.95
C LEU A 597 -13.91 13.21 -19.52
N SER A 598 -13.88 13.10 -20.84
CA SER A 598 -13.85 11.77 -21.50
C SER A 598 -12.59 10.99 -21.11
N ALA A 599 -12.63 9.64 -21.16
CA ALA A 599 -11.44 8.79 -21.02
C ALA A 599 -10.36 9.06 -22.11
N MET A 600 -10.72 9.74 -23.20
CA MET A 600 -9.79 10.24 -24.22
C MET A 600 -9.19 11.61 -23.86
N HIS A 601 -9.77 12.34 -22.91
CA HIS A 601 -9.30 13.67 -22.56
C HIS A 601 -7.91 13.61 -21.90
N PRO A 602 -6.93 14.42 -22.35
CA PRO A 602 -5.57 14.36 -21.79
C PRO A 602 -5.56 14.63 -20.28
N ILE A 603 -6.28 15.65 -19.81
CA ILE A 603 -6.36 15.93 -18.37
C ILE A 603 -6.98 14.78 -17.54
N PHE A 604 -7.95 14.04 -18.08
CA PHE A 604 -8.45 12.83 -17.40
C PHE A 604 -7.35 11.79 -17.28
N LYS A 605 -6.62 11.50 -18.37
CA LYS A 605 -5.51 10.52 -18.37
C LYS A 605 -4.36 10.90 -17.43
N LEU A 606 -4.13 12.20 -17.22
CA LEU A 606 -3.15 12.71 -16.25
C LEU A 606 -3.61 12.44 -14.81
N LEU A 607 -4.88 12.75 -14.50
CA LEU A 607 -5.43 12.66 -13.14
C LEU A 607 -5.81 11.25 -12.72
N ASP A 608 -6.20 10.37 -13.66
CA ASP A 608 -6.75 9.02 -13.40
C ASP A 608 -5.98 8.20 -12.34
N PRO A 609 -4.64 8.07 -12.39
CA PRO A 609 -3.92 7.31 -11.36
C PRO A 609 -4.01 7.93 -9.95
N HIS A 610 -4.19 9.25 -9.87
CA HIS A 610 -4.27 10.00 -8.61
C HIS A 610 -5.68 10.00 -8.00
N MET A 611 -6.67 9.45 -8.70
CA MET A 611 -8.05 9.32 -8.20
C MET A 611 -8.32 7.93 -7.60
N ARG A 612 -7.48 6.95 -7.93
CA ARG A 612 -7.58 5.54 -7.56
C ARG A 612 -7.97 5.37 -6.10
N TYR A 613 -9.02 4.58 -5.86
CA TYR A 613 -9.49 4.14 -4.54
C TYR A 613 -10.07 5.22 -3.61
N THR A 614 -10.00 6.51 -3.95
CA THR A 614 -10.45 7.61 -3.08
C THR A 614 -11.94 7.52 -2.76
N LEU A 615 -12.79 7.21 -3.76
CA LEU A 615 -14.23 7.13 -3.54
C LEU A 615 -14.62 5.95 -2.64
N GLU A 616 -14.00 4.78 -2.82
CA GLU A 616 -14.26 3.60 -1.98
C GLU A 616 -13.79 3.82 -0.54
N ILE A 617 -12.58 4.36 -0.32
CA ILE A 617 -12.11 4.61 1.05
C ILE A 617 -12.98 5.67 1.75
N ASN A 618 -13.42 6.71 1.04
CA ASN A 618 -14.32 7.71 1.61
C ASN A 618 -15.70 7.12 1.95
N ALA A 619 -16.24 6.24 1.11
CA ALA A 619 -17.49 5.54 1.41
C ALA A 619 -17.34 4.63 2.64
N LEU A 620 -16.27 3.84 2.74
CA LEU A 620 -15.99 3.02 3.92
C LEU A 620 -15.78 3.86 5.19
N ALA A 621 -15.17 5.05 5.06
CA ALA A 621 -15.03 5.99 6.14
C ALA A 621 -16.39 6.51 6.63
N ARG A 622 -17.28 6.93 5.71
CA ARG A 622 -18.67 7.32 6.05
C ARG A 622 -19.45 6.16 6.69
N GLN A 623 -19.18 4.92 6.31
CA GLN A 623 -19.87 3.76 6.87
C GLN A 623 -19.47 3.45 8.32
N SER A 624 -18.19 3.58 8.68
CA SER A 624 -17.64 3.00 9.92
C SER A 624 -16.61 3.86 10.67
N LEU A 625 -16.02 4.86 10.03
CA LEU A 625 -14.94 5.65 10.61
C LEU A 625 -15.49 6.96 11.20
N ILE A 626 -16.19 7.75 10.40
CA ILE A 626 -16.68 9.10 10.74
C ILE A 626 -18.20 9.18 10.90
N SER A 627 -18.92 8.07 10.72
CA SER A 627 -20.33 7.96 11.12
C SER A 627 -20.50 8.12 12.62
N ALA A 628 -21.74 8.37 13.07
CA ALA A 628 -22.14 8.52 14.47
C ALA A 628 -21.40 7.58 15.44
N ASP A 629 -21.80 6.36 15.72
CA ASP A 629 -21.07 5.41 16.57
C ASP A 629 -19.70 4.91 16.02
N GLY A 630 -19.07 5.64 15.10
CA GLY A 630 -17.85 5.28 14.39
C GLY A 630 -16.58 5.30 15.24
N VAL A 631 -15.47 4.95 14.59
CA VAL A 631 -14.16 4.89 15.23
C VAL A 631 -13.68 6.26 15.71
N ILE A 632 -13.81 7.30 14.89
CA ILE A 632 -13.28 8.63 15.21
C ILE A 632 -14.05 9.25 16.38
N GLU A 633 -15.38 9.23 16.33
CA GLU A 633 -16.20 9.74 17.44
C GLU A 633 -15.92 9.00 18.76
N GLY A 634 -15.76 7.67 18.70
CA GLY A 634 -15.46 6.87 19.88
C GLY A 634 -14.03 6.99 20.40
N GLY A 635 -13.08 7.40 19.56
CA GLY A 635 -11.64 7.31 19.83
C GLY A 635 -10.91 8.64 20.04
N PHE A 636 -11.54 9.78 19.71
CA PHE A 636 -10.90 11.10 19.76
C PHE A 636 -11.60 12.05 20.74
N THR A 637 -10.85 13.04 21.22
CA THR A 637 -11.35 14.10 22.12
C THR A 637 -12.59 14.81 21.59
N ALA A 638 -12.66 15.08 20.28
CA ALA A 638 -13.79 15.81 19.69
C ALA A 638 -15.15 15.08 19.82
N GLY A 639 -15.13 13.75 19.96
CA GLY A 639 -16.35 12.95 20.11
C GLY A 639 -17.34 13.17 18.96
N ALA A 640 -18.62 13.28 19.31
CA ALA A 640 -19.73 13.49 18.36
C ALA A 640 -19.65 14.82 17.58
N TYR A 641 -18.79 15.76 18.01
CA TYR A 641 -18.65 17.08 17.39
C TYR A 641 -17.50 17.15 16.37
N GLY A 642 -16.76 16.06 16.17
CA GLY A 642 -15.58 16.05 15.29
C GLY A 642 -15.88 16.47 13.85
N MET A 643 -16.99 16.02 13.28
CA MET A 643 -17.36 16.38 11.92
C MET A 643 -17.91 17.82 11.82
N GLU A 644 -18.53 18.35 12.87
CA GLU A 644 -18.86 19.78 12.94
C GLU A 644 -17.59 20.64 13.00
N MET A 645 -16.55 20.21 13.74
CA MET A 645 -15.25 20.89 13.75
C MET A 645 -14.59 20.86 12.37
N SER A 646 -14.67 19.72 11.66
CA SER A 646 -14.21 19.62 10.27
C SER A 646 -14.93 20.60 9.36
N ALA A 647 -16.25 20.73 9.49
CA ALA A 647 -17.03 21.70 8.70
C ALA A 647 -16.74 23.16 9.05
N ALA A 648 -16.52 23.47 10.33
CA ALA A 648 -16.06 24.79 10.75
C ALA A 648 -14.71 25.14 10.10
N ALA A 649 -13.75 24.22 10.09
CA ALA A 649 -12.45 24.40 9.44
C ALA A 649 -12.56 24.57 7.91
N TYR A 650 -13.49 23.86 7.26
CA TYR A 650 -13.78 24.06 5.84
C TYR A 650 -14.25 25.49 5.56
N LYS A 651 -15.17 26.00 6.38
CA LYS A 651 -15.72 27.35 6.25
C LYS A 651 -14.69 28.45 6.54
N SER A 652 -13.87 28.29 7.59
CA SER A 652 -13.01 29.37 8.09
C SER A 652 -11.60 29.39 7.52
N SER A 653 -11.07 28.23 7.11
CA SER A 653 -9.63 28.07 6.92
C SER A 653 -9.23 27.43 5.59
N TRP A 654 -10.12 26.65 4.97
CA TRP A 654 -9.81 25.99 3.70
C TRP A 654 -9.91 26.95 2.52
N ARG A 655 -8.86 26.99 1.69
CA ARG A 655 -8.82 27.74 0.44
C ARG A 655 -7.97 27.01 -0.59
N PHE A 656 -8.54 26.70 -1.74
CA PHE A 656 -7.86 25.90 -2.77
C PHE A 656 -6.54 26.55 -3.26
N ASP A 657 -6.51 27.86 -3.42
CA ASP A 657 -5.31 28.60 -3.87
C ASP A 657 -4.13 28.53 -2.88
N MET A 658 -4.39 28.11 -1.64
CA MET A 658 -3.41 27.99 -0.57
C MET A 658 -3.12 26.53 -0.17
N GLU A 659 -3.66 25.56 -0.89
CA GLU A 659 -3.39 24.13 -0.65
C GLU A 659 -2.10 23.64 -1.32
N GLY A 660 -1.56 24.41 -2.27
CA GLY A 660 -0.24 24.14 -2.84
C GLY A 660 0.89 24.39 -1.84
N LEU A 661 1.90 23.52 -1.79
CA LEU A 661 2.95 23.58 -0.77
C LEU A 661 3.67 24.94 -0.67
N PRO A 662 4.10 25.60 -1.77
CA PRO A 662 4.70 26.93 -1.71
C PRO A 662 3.80 27.98 -1.05
N ALA A 663 2.52 28.01 -1.42
CA ALA A 663 1.55 28.96 -0.91
C ALA A 663 1.25 28.72 0.57
N ASP A 664 1.13 27.45 0.98
CA ASP A 664 0.97 27.07 2.39
C ASP A 664 2.17 27.51 3.26
N LEU A 665 3.40 27.27 2.80
CA LEU A 665 4.62 27.66 3.53
C LEU A 665 4.72 29.17 3.71
N ILE A 666 4.37 29.96 2.70
CA ILE A 666 4.33 31.42 2.79
C ILE A 666 3.22 31.86 3.75
N ARG A 667 2.00 31.30 3.62
CA ARG A 667 0.84 31.64 4.45
C ARG A 667 1.14 31.48 5.94
N ARG A 668 1.76 30.36 6.32
CA ARG A 668 2.18 30.05 7.70
C ARG A 668 3.42 30.84 8.14
N GLY A 669 4.05 31.61 7.26
CA GLY A 669 5.27 32.35 7.54
C GLY A 669 6.49 31.47 7.75
N ILE A 670 6.50 30.27 7.15
CA ILE A 670 7.63 29.34 7.18
C ILE A 670 8.63 29.64 6.06
N ALA A 671 8.16 30.27 4.98
CA ALA A 671 8.99 30.65 3.84
C ALA A 671 8.68 32.07 3.37
N ILE A 672 9.66 32.69 2.71
CA ILE A 672 9.50 33.93 1.95
C ILE A 672 9.87 33.70 0.49
N PRO A 673 9.24 34.40 -0.47
CA PRO A 673 9.66 34.37 -1.87
C PRO A 673 11.12 34.83 -2.02
N ASP A 674 11.92 34.04 -2.73
CA ASP A 674 13.31 34.34 -3.08
C ASP A 674 13.68 33.62 -4.37
N ALA A 675 13.70 34.36 -5.48
CA ALA A 675 13.97 33.82 -6.81
C ALA A 675 15.41 33.28 -6.98
N SER A 676 16.32 33.57 -6.04
CA SER A 676 17.68 33.03 -6.08
C SER A 676 17.77 31.59 -5.54
N GLN A 677 16.72 31.11 -4.87
CA GLN A 677 16.68 29.77 -4.29
C GLN A 677 16.12 28.72 -5.29
N PRO A 678 16.51 27.42 -5.18
CA PRO A 678 16.14 26.36 -6.13
C PRO A 678 14.63 26.14 -6.37
N HIS A 679 13.79 26.63 -5.46
CA HIS A 679 12.31 26.52 -5.52
C HIS A 679 11.61 27.88 -5.48
N GLY A 680 12.34 28.98 -5.69
CA GLY A 680 11.81 30.33 -5.59
C GLY A 680 11.43 30.76 -4.16
N LEU A 681 11.84 29.99 -3.15
CA LEU A 681 11.53 30.20 -1.74
C LEU A 681 12.76 30.06 -0.85
N LYS A 682 12.88 30.94 0.14
CA LYS A 682 13.79 30.79 1.27
C LYS A 682 13.00 30.34 2.51
N LEU A 683 13.34 29.17 3.05
CA LEU A 683 12.77 28.71 4.32
C LEU A 683 13.38 29.49 5.49
N LEU A 684 12.54 29.83 6.47
CA LEU A 684 12.96 30.47 7.72
C LEU A 684 13.38 29.45 8.80
N ILE A 685 12.97 28.19 8.64
CA ILE A 685 13.53 27.03 9.31
C ILE A 685 14.27 26.22 8.24
N GLU A 686 15.60 26.31 8.20
CA GLU A 686 16.41 25.75 7.11
C GLU A 686 16.29 24.21 7.01
N ASP A 687 16.34 23.53 8.16
CA ASP A 687 16.18 22.08 8.27
C ASP A 687 14.76 21.73 8.74
N TYR A 688 13.76 22.10 7.93
CA TYR A 688 12.36 21.68 8.11
C TYR A 688 12.09 20.47 7.18
N PRO A 689 12.11 19.24 7.71
CA PRO A 689 12.15 18.04 6.88
C PRO A 689 11.00 17.89 5.88
N TYR A 690 9.76 18.10 6.34
CA TYR A 690 8.57 18.08 5.47
C TYR A 690 8.65 19.13 4.34
N ALA A 691 9.03 20.36 4.66
CA ALA A 691 9.10 21.44 3.68
C ALA A 691 10.25 21.22 2.67
N ASN A 692 11.44 20.83 3.16
CA ASN A 692 12.59 20.59 2.30
C ASN A 692 12.33 19.48 1.27
N ASP A 693 11.73 18.37 1.68
CA ASP A 693 11.47 17.23 0.79
C ASP A 693 10.23 17.46 -0.06
N GLY A 694 9.20 18.06 0.53
CA GLY A 694 7.99 18.43 -0.17
C GLY A 694 8.26 19.37 -1.35
N LEU A 695 9.16 20.34 -1.20
CA LEU A 695 9.50 21.27 -2.29
C LEU A 695 10.21 20.59 -3.48
N LEU A 696 10.98 19.52 -3.22
CA LEU A 696 11.56 18.70 -4.29
C LEU A 696 10.45 18.00 -5.09
N LEU A 697 9.55 17.31 -4.39
CA LEU A 697 8.44 16.59 -5.02
C LEU A 697 7.47 17.54 -5.73
N TRP A 698 7.11 18.66 -5.09
CA TRP A 698 6.28 19.70 -5.68
C TRP A 698 6.86 20.20 -7.00
N SER A 699 8.16 20.52 -7.04
CA SER A 699 8.82 21.03 -8.24
C SER A 699 8.85 19.98 -9.36
N ALA A 700 9.08 18.71 -9.02
CA ALA A 700 9.03 17.61 -9.98
C ALA A 700 7.62 17.40 -10.55
N ILE A 701 6.58 17.40 -9.69
CA ILE A 701 5.19 17.32 -10.12
C ILE A 701 4.84 18.50 -11.02
N GLN A 702 5.19 19.73 -10.61
CA GLN A 702 4.91 20.93 -11.40
C GLN A 702 5.57 20.89 -12.77
N THR A 703 6.82 20.44 -12.84
CA THR A 703 7.55 20.29 -14.11
C THR A 703 6.90 19.24 -15.01
N TRP A 704 6.53 18.09 -14.44
CA TRP A 704 5.80 17.04 -15.16
C TRP A 704 4.47 17.55 -15.72
N VAL A 705 3.65 18.19 -14.87
CA VAL A 705 2.36 18.74 -15.24
C VAL A 705 2.51 19.82 -16.30
N ARG A 706 3.50 20.71 -16.18
CA ARG A 706 3.77 21.74 -17.18
C ARG A 706 4.10 21.14 -18.54
N THR A 707 5.05 20.21 -18.61
CA THR A 707 5.40 19.49 -19.85
C THR A 707 4.17 18.83 -20.47
N TYR A 708 3.34 18.20 -19.64
CA TYR A 708 2.10 17.56 -20.09
C TYR A 708 1.08 18.57 -20.63
N VAL A 709 0.83 19.65 -19.90
CA VAL A 709 -0.16 20.68 -20.29
C VAL A 709 0.29 21.41 -21.55
N GLU A 710 1.55 21.80 -21.66
CA GLU A 710 2.07 22.54 -22.83
C GLU A 710 2.01 21.70 -24.11
N ARG A 711 2.12 20.36 -24.00
CA ARG A 711 1.91 19.44 -25.12
C ARG A 711 0.49 19.50 -25.69
N TYR A 712 -0.54 19.54 -24.83
CA TYR A 712 -1.94 19.51 -25.27
C TYR A 712 -2.59 20.88 -25.40
N TYR A 713 -2.05 21.90 -24.72
CA TYR A 713 -2.54 23.27 -24.75
C TYR A 713 -1.42 24.25 -25.13
N PRO A 714 -0.85 24.15 -26.35
CA PRO A 714 0.21 25.05 -26.81
C PRO A 714 -0.25 26.51 -26.98
N ASN A 715 -1.57 26.77 -26.93
CA ASN A 715 -2.17 28.10 -26.98
C ASN A 715 -3.22 28.25 -25.86
N PRO A 716 -3.15 29.29 -25.02
CA PRO A 716 -4.13 29.54 -23.95
C PRO A 716 -5.59 29.61 -24.41
N SER A 717 -5.86 29.98 -25.66
CA SER A 717 -7.23 29.97 -26.21
C SER A 717 -7.87 28.58 -26.20
N LEU A 718 -7.07 27.51 -26.36
CA LEU A 718 -7.57 26.13 -26.31
C LEU A 718 -8.17 25.78 -24.95
N ILE A 719 -7.57 26.27 -23.85
CA ILE A 719 -8.08 26.08 -22.48
C ILE A 719 -9.47 26.71 -22.33
N LYS A 720 -9.65 27.92 -22.86
CA LYS A 720 -10.94 28.64 -22.79
C LYS A 720 -12.03 28.00 -23.65
N THR A 721 -11.65 27.42 -24.78
CA THR A 721 -12.60 26.78 -25.72
C THR A 721 -12.86 25.30 -25.42
N ASP A 722 -12.09 24.69 -24.53
CA ASP A 722 -12.28 23.30 -24.12
C ASP A 722 -13.49 23.18 -23.20
N SER A 723 -14.62 22.79 -23.77
CA SER A 723 -15.88 22.68 -23.03
C SER A 723 -15.85 21.62 -21.93
N GLU A 724 -15.12 20.51 -22.12
CA GLU A 724 -15.05 19.47 -21.10
C GLU A 724 -14.23 19.96 -19.90
N LEU A 725 -13.09 20.57 -20.17
CA LEU A 725 -12.23 21.16 -19.12
C LEU A 725 -12.94 22.26 -18.34
N GLN A 726 -13.61 23.20 -19.03
CA GLN A 726 -14.35 24.29 -18.38
C GLN A 726 -15.53 23.75 -17.55
N ASN A 727 -16.27 22.76 -18.06
CA ASN A 727 -17.38 22.15 -17.33
C ASN A 727 -16.89 21.35 -16.12
N TRP A 728 -15.76 20.64 -16.22
CA TRP A 728 -15.14 19.93 -15.10
C TRP A 728 -14.83 20.89 -13.94
N TYR A 729 -14.14 21.99 -14.24
CA TYR A 729 -13.76 22.95 -13.21
C TYR A 729 -14.97 23.68 -12.63
N SER A 730 -15.88 24.12 -13.50
CA SER A 730 -17.12 24.76 -13.09
C SER A 730 -17.99 23.84 -12.21
N GLU A 731 -18.14 22.56 -12.55
CA GLU A 731 -18.93 21.62 -11.76
C GLU A 731 -18.25 21.30 -10.41
N SER A 732 -16.91 21.19 -10.40
CA SER A 732 -16.13 20.99 -9.17
C SER A 732 -16.38 22.11 -8.15
N ILE A 733 -16.48 23.36 -8.61
CA ILE A 733 -16.72 24.52 -7.74
C ILE A 733 -18.21 24.70 -7.43
N ASN A 734 -19.05 24.78 -8.47
CA ASN A 734 -20.44 25.22 -8.32
C ASN A 734 -21.38 24.15 -7.77
N VAL A 735 -21.01 22.87 -7.90
CA VAL A 735 -21.76 21.74 -7.35
C VAL A 735 -20.96 21.07 -6.25
N GLY A 736 -19.70 20.71 -6.56
CA GLY A 736 -18.82 19.97 -5.66
C GLY A 736 -18.44 20.71 -4.38
N HIS A 737 -18.07 21.99 -4.52
CA HIS A 737 -17.75 22.91 -3.43
C HIS A 737 -18.76 24.07 -3.36
N ALA A 738 -20.03 23.76 -3.62
CA ALA A 738 -21.10 24.75 -3.82
C ALA A 738 -21.22 25.79 -2.69
N ASP A 739 -20.84 25.43 -1.46
CA ASP A 739 -20.97 26.30 -0.29
C ASP A 739 -19.85 27.36 -0.19
N LEU A 740 -18.77 27.21 -0.97
CA LEU A 740 -17.68 28.18 -1.11
C LEU A 740 -17.50 28.67 -2.56
N ARG A 741 -18.48 28.42 -3.44
CA ARG A 741 -18.37 28.76 -4.88
C ARG A 741 -18.17 30.26 -5.14
N ASP A 742 -18.70 31.11 -4.26
CA ASP A 742 -18.69 32.56 -4.39
C ASP A 742 -17.41 33.19 -3.80
N ALA A 743 -16.45 32.36 -3.37
CA ALA A 743 -15.17 32.84 -2.87
C ALA A 743 -14.32 33.46 -3.99
N ASP A 744 -13.69 34.60 -3.70
CA ASP A 744 -12.90 35.39 -4.65
C ASP A 744 -11.52 34.79 -4.97
N TRP A 745 -11.11 33.78 -4.22
CA TRP A 745 -9.79 33.17 -4.31
C TRP A 745 -9.71 31.94 -5.21
N TRP A 746 -10.83 31.50 -5.81
CA TRP A 746 -10.78 30.42 -6.80
C TRP A 746 -9.90 30.83 -7.99
N PRO A 747 -8.87 30.03 -8.35
CA PRO A 747 -8.05 30.33 -9.52
C PRO A 747 -8.89 30.39 -10.80
N GLU A 748 -8.62 31.36 -11.68
CA GLU A 748 -9.25 31.34 -13.00
C GLU A 748 -8.73 30.16 -13.84
N LEU A 749 -9.58 29.53 -14.65
CA LEU A 749 -9.14 28.50 -15.60
C LEU A 749 -8.98 29.08 -17.01
N SER A 750 -8.06 30.02 -17.17
CA SER A 750 -7.95 30.83 -18.38
C SER A 750 -6.57 30.76 -19.08
N THR A 751 -5.53 30.30 -18.39
CA THR A 751 -4.15 30.22 -18.90
C THR A 751 -3.48 28.89 -18.60
N VAL A 752 -2.35 28.62 -19.28
CA VAL A 752 -1.51 27.43 -19.04
C VAL A 752 -1.03 27.40 -17.59
N ASP A 753 -0.55 28.53 -17.06
CA ASP A 753 -0.04 28.59 -15.68
C ASP A 753 -1.14 28.32 -14.65
N ASN A 754 -2.36 28.78 -14.89
CA ASN A 754 -3.48 28.44 -14.00
C ASN A 754 -3.78 26.94 -14.02
N LEU A 755 -3.90 26.34 -15.21
CA LEU A 755 -4.17 24.91 -15.35
C LEU A 755 -3.05 24.07 -14.70
N VAL A 756 -1.79 24.44 -14.91
CA VAL A 756 -0.64 23.78 -14.27
C VAL A 756 -0.72 23.90 -12.75
N SER A 757 -1.03 25.08 -12.21
CA SER A 757 -1.16 25.31 -10.76
C SER A 757 -2.28 24.47 -10.15
N ILE A 758 -3.47 24.44 -10.76
CA ILE A 758 -4.61 23.65 -10.31
C ILE A 758 -4.26 22.15 -10.30
N LEU A 759 -3.73 21.63 -11.41
CA LEU A 759 -3.41 20.20 -11.54
C LEU A 759 -2.27 19.77 -10.60
N THR A 760 -1.25 20.62 -10.44
CA THR A 760 -0.14 20.34 -9.51
C THR A 760 -0.64 20.28 -8.07
N THR A 761 -1.55 21.17 -7.69
CA THR A 761 -2.17 21.16 -6.36
C THR A 761 -2.96 19.87 -6.13
N LEU A 762 -3.80 19.46 -7.09
CA LEU A 762 -4.58 18.22 -6.97
C LEU A 762 -3.69 16.98 -6.86
N ILE A 763 -2.64 16.88 -7.69
CA ILE A 763 -1.71 15.75 -7.65
C ILE A 763 -0.90 15.76 -6.34
N TRP A 764 -0.44 16.93 -5.87
CA TRP A 764 0.23 17.09 -4.58
C TRP A 764 -0.63 16.59 -3.42
N LEU A 765 -1.90 17.01 -3.38
CA LEU A 765 -2.85 16.63 -2.33
C LEU A 765 -3.12 15.12 -2.32
N ALA A 766 -3.32 14.52 -3.49
CA ALA A 766 -3.62 13.09 -3.64
C ALA A 766 -2.41 12.17 -3.37
N SER A 767 -1.18 12.69 -3.51
CA SER A 767 0.06 11.92 -3.37
C SER A 767 0.86 12.32 -2.13
N ALA A 768 1.81 13.24 -2.28
CA ALA A 768 2.80 13.57 -1.27
C ALA A 768 2.20 14.18 0.01
N GLN A 769 1.18 15.04 -0.09
CA GLN A 769 0.51 15.60 1.09
C GLN A 769 -0.20 14.52 1.89
N HIS A 770 -1.03 13.70 1.24
CA HIS A 770 -1.73 12.59 1.88
C HIS A 770 -0.73 11.61 2.49
N ALA A 771 0.34 11.26 1.77
CA ALA A 771 1.38 10.37 2.26
C ALA A 771 2.05 10.87 3.55
N ALA A 772 2.43 12.16 3.57
CA ALA A 772 3.04 12.81 4.74
C ALA A 772 2.12 12.80 5.97
N LEU A 773 0.81 12.85 5.78
CA LEU A 773 -0.18 12.89 6.85
C LEU A 773 -0.71 11.49 7.23
N ASN A 774 -0.63 10.50 6.34
CA ASN A 774 -1.26 9.20 6.52
C ASN A 774 -0.30 8.13 7.04
N PHE A 775 0.87 7.94 6.41
CA PHE A 775 1.72 6.77 6.69
C PHE A 775 2.53 6.90 8.00
N GLY A 776 2.48 8.06 8.65
CA GLY A 776 3.07 8.31 9.97
C GLY A 776 2.16 7.97 11.16
N GLN A 777 0.89 7.58 10.93
CA GLN A 777 -0.10 7.34 11.98
C GLN A 777 0.32 6.32 13.02
N TYR A 778 0.67 5.10 12.62
CA TYR A 778 1.16 4.08 13.53
C TYR A 778 2.64 4.30 13.94
N PRO A 779 3.57 4.66 13.04
CA PRO A 779 4.98 4.88 13.39
C PRO A 779 5.22 5.90 14.51
N TYR A 780 4.45 7.01 14.53
CA TYR A 780 4.55 8.05 15.57
C TYR A 780 3.43 7.96 16.61
N GLY A 781 2.20 7.68 16.18
CA GLY A 781 1.02 7.65 17.06
C GLY A 781 0.72 6.30 17.70
N GLY A 782 1.36 5.22 17.24
CA GLY A 782 1.15 3.88 17.78
C GLY A 782 1.48 3.77 19.27
N TYR A 783 2.41 4.60 19.78
CA TYR A 783 2.66 4.75 21.20
C TYR A 783 1.83 5.89 21.80
N VAL A 784 0.68 5.55 22.39
CA VAL A 784 -0.32 6.52 22.86
C VAL A 784 0.25 7.62 23.77
N PRO A 785 1.16 7.38 24.73
CA PRO A 785 1.71 8.48 25.54
C PRO A 785 2.44 9.57 24.74
N ASN A 786 2.98 9.25 23.56
CA ASN A 786 3.58 10.24 22.65
C ASN A 786 2.51 11.15 22.02
N ARG A 787 1.38 10.58 21.64
CA ARG A 787 0.34 11.26 20.86
C ARG A 787 -1.05 10.73 21.21
N PRO A 788 -1.59 11.09 22.39
CA PRO A 788 -2.87 10.56 22.83
C PRO A 788 -4.02 11.09 21.98
N PRO A 789 -4.88 10.24 21.39
CA PRO A 789 -6.00 10.69 20.56
C PRO A 789 -7.12 11.33 21.39
N LEU A 790 -7.20 10.98 22.69
CA LEU A 790 -8.18 11.53 23.62
C LEU A 790 -7.59 11.82 25.00
N MET A 791 -8.15 12.82 25.68
CA MET A 791 -7.86 13.14 27.09
C MET A 791 -9.14 13.02 27.93
N ARG A 792 -9.03 12.49 29.14
CA ARG A 792 -10.18 12.20 30.04
C ARG A 792 -10.26 13.09 31.27
N ARG A 793 -9.17 13.77 31.62
CA ARG A 793 -9.06 14.65 32.78
C ARG A 793 -8.43 15.98 32.38
N LEU A 794 -8.73 17.01 33.17
CA LEU A 794 -8.02 18.28 33.12
C LEU A 794 -6.79 18.22 34.04
N ILE A 795 -5.84 19.15 33.87
CA ILE A 795 -4.77 19.35 34.84
C ILE A 795 -5.38 19.89 36.14
N PRO A 796 -5.10 19.29 37.32
CA PRO A 796 -5.70 19.71 38.58
C PRO A 796 -5.05 20.98 39.12
N ASP A 797 -5.86 21.87 39.68
CA ASP A 797 -5.40 23.01 40.48
C ASP A 797 -5.28 22.66 41.96
N GLU A 798 -4.51 23.42 42.74
CA GLU A 798 -4.30 23.16 44.19
C GLU A 798 -5.59 23.08 45.01
N LEU A 799 -6.64 23.76 44.55
CA LEU A 799 -7.95 23.79 45.19
C LEU A 799 -8.83 22.59 44.80
N ASP A 800 -8.36 21.74 43.87
CA ASP A 800 -9.14 20.64 43.33
C ASP A 800 -9.05 19.43 44.26
N PRO A 801 -10.17 18.71 44.49
CA PRO A 801 -10.13 17.50 45.30
C PRO A 801 -9.14 16.44 44.77
N GLU A 802 -8.93 16.42 43.45
CA GLU A 802 -8.04 15.47 42.79
C GLU A 802 -6.55 15.87 42.88
N TYR A 803 -6.23 17.09 43.32
CA TYR A 803 -4.85 17.57 43.45
C TYR A 803 -4.05 16.75 44.46
N ALA A 804 -4.68 16.37 45.58
CA ALA A 804 -4.04 15.50 46.56
C ALA A 804 -3.67 14.13 45.96
N SER A 805 -4.52 13.59 45.08
CA SER A 805 -4.23 12.35 44.35
C SER A 805 -3.09 12.53 43.35
N PHE A 806 -3.09 13.64 42.59
CA PHE A 806 -1.99 13.99 41.68
C PHE A 806 -0.66 14.14 42.42
N ILE A 807 -0.61 14.81 43.56
CA ILE A 807 0.62 14.97 44.35
C ILE A 807 1.10 13.63 44.91
N SER A 808 0.18 12.76 45.34
CA SER A 808 0.56 11.44 45.88
C SER A 808 1.11 10.48 44.84
N ASP A 809 0.59 10.54 43.60
CA ASP A 809 0.93 9.63 42.50
C ASP A 809 0.65 10.29 41.14
N PRO A 810 1.55 11.16 40.67
CA PRO A 810 1.34 11.91 39.44
C PRO A 810 1.41 11.05 38.17
N GLU A 811 2.14 9.93 38.22
CA GLU A 811 2.22 8.96 37.13
C GLU A 811 0.86 8.27 36.92
N LYS A 812 0.24 7.78 37.99
CA LYS A 812 -1.11 7.22 37.93
C LYS A 812 -2.13 8.26 37.47
N TYR A 813 -2.01 9.51 37.92
CA TYR A 813 -2.88 10.58 37.44
C TYR A 813 -2.71 10.79 35.92
N TYR A 814 -1.48 10.79 35.41
CA TYR A 814 -1.18 10.87 33.99
C TYR A 814 -1.87 9.76 33.19
N PHE A 815 -1.76 8.49 33.60
CA PHE A 815 -2.43 7.38 32.89
C PHE A 815 -3.96 7.41 33.00
N SER A 816 -4.50 7.84 34.14
CA SER A 816 -5.94 8.03 34.28
C SER A 816 -6.49 9.17 33.41
N SER A 817 -5.61 10.05 32.93
CA SER A 817 -5.93 11.13 31.98
C SER A 817 -5.90 10.65 30.51
N MET A 818 -5.18 9.57 30.22
CA MET A 818 -4.97 8.99 28.88
C MET A 818 -6.12 8.06 28.46
N PRO A 819 -6.25 7.65 27.18
CA PRO A 819 -7.25 6.65 26.79
C PRO A 819 -7.09 5.34 27.58
N SER A 820 -8.21 4.72 27.95
CA SER A 820 -8.21 3.38 28.57
C SER A 820 -7.56 2.33 27.66
N LEU A 821 -7.23 1.14 28.20
CA LEU A 821 -6.67 0.03 27.41
C LEU A 821 -7.56 -0.33 26.20
N ALA A 822 -8.89 -0.34 26.37
CA ALA A 822 -9.83 -0.66 25.30
C ALA A 822 -9.85 0.42 24.20
N GLN A 823 -9.80 1.70 24.58
CA GLN A 823 -9.74 2.83 23.64
C GLN A 823 -8.39 2.85 22.90
N THR A 824 -7.29 2.67 23.63
CA THR A 824 -5.93 2.56 23.09
C THR A 824 -5.84 1.42 22.08
N SER A 825 -6.33 0.22 22.42
CA SER A 825 -6.31 -0.92 21.52
C SER A 825 -7.15 -0.69 20.26
N LYS A 826 -8.33 -0.06 20.38
CA LYS A 826 -9.16 0.29 19.22
C LYS A 826 -8.44 1.29 18.31
N PHE A 827 -7.85 2.34 18.89
CA PHE A 827 -7.11 3.36 18.15
C PHE A 827 -5.92 2.77 17.42
N MET A 828 -5.05 2.01 18.12
CA MET A 828 -3.84 1.42 17.56
C MET A 828 -4.12 0.51 16.37
N ALA A 829 -5.15 -0.34 16.44
CA ALA A 829 -5.49 -1.22 15.33
C ALA A 829 -5.98 -0.45 14.08
N VAL A 830 -6.64 0.68 14.27
CA VAL A 830 -7.10 1.53 13.17
C VAL A 830 -5.91 2.22 12.53
N VAL A 831 -5.05 2.88 13.30
CA VAL A 831 -3.89 3.58 12.74
C VAL A 831 -2.87 2.63 12.11
N ASP A 832 -2.76 1.39 12.60
CA ASP A 832 -1.99 0.30 11.96
C ASP A 832 -2.51 -0.01 10.55
N THR A 833 -3.83 -0.21 10.43
CA THR A 833 -4.48 -0.48 9.14
C THR A 833 -4.32 0.70 8.18
N LEU A 834 -4.51 1.94 8.67
CA LEU A 834 -4.40 3.14 7.85
C LEU A 834 -2.95 3.46 7.42
N SER A 835 -1.95 3.01 8.19
CA SER A 835 -0.52 3.18 7.87
C SER A 835 0.03 2.09 6.94
N THR A 836 -0.79 1.11 6.56
CA THR A 836 -0.35 -0.06 5.80
C THR A 836 -0.39 0.21 4.29
N HIS A 837 0.76 0.11 3.62
CA HIS A 837 0.83 0.03 2.16
C HIS A 837 0.34 -1.34 1.70
N SER A 838 -0.56 -1.37 0.71
CA SER A 838 -1.03 -2.64 0.16
C SER A 838 -0.06 -3.20 -0.89
N PRO A 839 -0.09 -4.52 -1.17
CA PRO A 839 0.76 -5.11 -2.20
C PRO A 839 0.53 -4.61 -3.63
N ASP A 840 -0.63 -3.99 -3.89
CA ASP A 840 -1.06 -3.44 -5.18
C ASP A 840 -0.95 -1.91 -5.24
N GLU A 841 -0.25 -1.27 -4.30
CA GLU A 841 -0.03 0.17 -4.31
C GLU A 841 0.73 0.60 -5.57
N GLU A 842 0.38 1.76 -6.13
CA GLU A 842 1.06 2.38 -7.27
C GLU A 842 1.65 3.71 -6.79
N TYR A 843 2.97 3.80 -6.73
CA TYR A 843 3.65 4.96 -6.14
C TYR A 843 3.81 6.12 -7.14
N ILE A 844 4.14 7.31 -6.64
CA ILE A 844 4.42 8.46 -7.51
C ILE A 844 5.58 8.14 -8.45
N GLY A 845 5.39 8.39 -9.76
CA GLY A 845 6.36 8.00 -10.79
C GLY A 845 6.20 6.57 -11.32
N GLU A 846 5.23 5.80 -10.81
CA GLU A 846 4.88 4.47 -11.32
C GLU A 846 3.57 4.51 -12.12
N ARG A 847 3.42 3.53 -13.04
CA ARG A 847 2.17 3.20 -13.73
C ARG A 847 2.14 1.71 -14.05
N GLN A 848 0.99 1.04 -13.90
CA GLN A 848 0.86 -0.40 -14.21
C GLN A 848 1.16 -0.76 -15.68
N GLN A 849 0.86 0.14 -16.62
CA GLN A 849 1.11 -0.03 -18.06
C GLN A 849 1.76 1.22 -18.66
N PRO A 850 3.03 1.51 -18.30
CA PRO A 850 3.65 2.83 -18.49
C PRO A 850 3.86 3.18 -19.98
N SER A 851 3.90 2.18 -20.86
CA SER A 851 4.13 2.38 -22.30
C SER A 851 2.87 2.45 -23.16
N ILE A 852 1.68 2.12 -22.62
CA ILE A 852 0.45 2.01 -23.44
C ILE A 852 -0.78 2.74 -22.88
N TRP A 853 -0.67 3.40 -21.72
CA TRP A 853 -1.77 4.21 -21.14
C TRP A 853 -2.16 5.42 -22.00
N THR A 854 -1.19 5.95 -22.77
CA THR A 854 -1.40 6.96 -23.81
C THR A 854 -0.78 6.49 -25.11
N GLY A 855 -1.36 6.93 -26.23
CA GLY A 855 -0.81 6.73 -27.56
C GLY A 855 0.21 7.80 -27.99
N ASP A 856 0.49 8.78 -27.13
CA ASP A 856 1.46 9.86 -27.37
C ASP A 856 2.84 9.49 -26.84
N ALA A 857 3.76 9.14 -27.74
CA ALA A 857 5.09 8.66 -27.41
C ALA A 857 5.95 9.71 -26.67
N GLU A 858 5.81 10.99 -27.01
CA GLU A 858 6.56 12.08 -26.34
C GLU A 858 6.18 12.18 -24.87
N ILE A 859 4.90 11.96 -24.56
CA ILE A 859 4.40 11.97 -23.18
C ILE A 859 4.80 10.73 -22.40
N VAL A 860 4.87 9.55 -23.06
CA VAL A 860 5.44 8.35 -22.45
C VAL A 860 6.91 8.59 -22.07
N GLU A 861 7.69 9.19 -22.97
CA GLU A 861 9.09 9.55 -22.69
C GLU A 861 9.22 10.58 -21.57
N ALA A 862 8.40 11.64 -21.59
CA ALA A 862 8.38 12.64 -20.52
C ALA A 862 8.00 12.03 -19.16
N PHE A 863 7.10 11.05 -19.13
CA PHE A 863 6.77 10.32 -17.90
C PHE A 863 7.96 9.49 -17.38
N TYR A 864 8.74 8.85 -18.26
CA TYR A 864 9.97 8.17 -17.84
C TYR A 864 11.00 9.16 -17.27
N GLY A 865 11.10 10.37 -17.84
CA GLY A 865 11.89 11.46 -17.28
C GLY A 865 11.44 11.86 -15.88
N PHE A 866 10.13 12.00 -15.67
CA PHE A 866 9.54 12.25 -14.35
C PHE A 866 9.84 11.13 -13.35
N ALA A 867 9.66 9.86 -13.74
CA ALA A 867 9.97 8.70 -12.90
C ALA A 867 11.46 8.65 -12.49
N ALA A 868 12.36 8.97 -13.42
CA ALA A 868 13.79 9.06 -13.12
C ALA A 868 14.11 10.19 -12.13
N GLU A 869 13.45 11.34 -12.25
CA GLU A 869 13.60 12.46 -11.31
C GLU A 869 13.07 12.11 -9.92
N ILE A 870 11.94 11.42 -9.81
CA ILE A 870 11.44 10.88 -8.54
C ILE A 870 12.48 9.96 -7.89
N GLY A 871 13.09 9.06 -8.65
CA GLY A 871 14.19 8.20 -8.16
C GLY A 871 15.46 8.96 -7.76
N ARG A 872 15.72 10.14 -8.35
CA ARG A 872 16.80 11.04 -7.92
C ARG A 872 16.46 11.75 -6.61
N ILE A 873 15.22 12.22 -6.46
CA ILE A 873 14.72 12.86 -5.23
C ILE A 873 14.81 11.91 -4.05
N GLU A 874 14.43 10.64 -4.22
CA GLU A 874 14.59 9.62 -3.18
C GLU A 874 16.03 9.58 -2.63
N LYS A 875 17.03 9.54 -3.51
CA LYS A 875 18.46 9.55 -3.11
C LYS A 875 18.86 10.82 -2.40
N GLU A 876 18.30 11.97 -2.78
CA GLU A 876 18.56 13.23 -2.10
C GLU A 876 17.94 13.25 -0.69
N ILE A 877 16.74 12.70 -0.51
CA ILE A 877 16.13 12.54 0.82
C ILE A 877 16.95 11.59 1.69
N GLU A 878 17.41 10.45 1.13
CA GLU A 878 18.32 9.52 1.82
C GLU A 878 19.61 10.22 2.27
N LYS A 879 20.21 11.03 1.38
CA LYS A 879 21.40 11.83 1.70
C LYS A 879 21.14 12.81 2.84
N ARG A 880 20.03 13.54 2.82
CA ARG A 880 19.64 14.48 3.89
C ARG A 880 19.41 13.77 5.23
N ASN A 881 18.82 12.57 5.20
CA ASN A 881 18.62 11.76 6.41
C ASN A 881 19.93 11.24 7.01
N ALA A 882 21.00 11.14 6.21
CA ALA A 882 22.33 10.73 6.65
C ALA A 882 23.24 11.91 7.05
N ASP A 883 22.83 13.16 6.77
CA ASP A 883 23.63 14.36 6.97
C ASP A 883 23.65 14.78 8.46
N PRO A 884 24.80 14.73 9.15
CA PRO A 884 24.89 15.08 10.57
C PRO A 884 24.65 16.57 10.87
N ASP A 885 24.73 17.45 9.86
CA ASP A 885 24.42 18.87 10.03
C ASP A 885 22.90 19.12 10.08
N ARG A 886 22.09 18.16 9.63
CA ARG A 886 20.61 18.20 9.64
C ARG A 886 20.03 17.58 10.91
N ARG A 887 20.09 18.33 12.01
CA ARG A 887 19.74 17.88 13.36
C ARG A 887 18.28 17.48 13.56
N ASN A 888 17.34 17.94 12.72
CA ASN A 888 15.94 17.52 12.80
C ASN A 888 15.68 16.15 12.13
N ARG A 889 16.72 15.57 11.51
CA ARG A 889 16.68 14.28 10.76
C ARG A 889 17.73 13.28 11.22
N CYS A 890 18.88 13.76 11.69
CA CYS A 890 20.04 12.96 12.02
C CYS A 890 20.57 13.30 13.43
N GLY A 891 21.04 12.28 14.15
CA GLY A 891 21.55 12.41 15.52
C GLY A 891 21.18 11.25 16.44
N ALA A 892 21.71 11.28 17.66
CA ALA A 892 21.40 10.28 18.68
C ALA A 892 19.92 10.35 19.08
N GLY A 893 19.21 9.23 18.96
CA GLY A 893 17.78 9.15 19.26
C GLY A 893 16.86 9.83 18.23
N VAL A 894 17.39 10.49 17.20
CA VAL A 894 16.59 11.21 16.18
C VAL A 894 16.20 10.26 15.05
N LEU A 895 14.92 10.17 14.74
CA LEU A 895 14.42 9.40 13.60
C LEU A 895 14.67 10.15 12.28
N PRO A 896 15.14 9.46 11.22
CA PRO A 896 15.13 10.01 9.87
C PRO A 896 13.70 10.32 9.45
N TYR A 897 13.52 11.37 8.66
CA TYR A 897 12.21 11.71 8.11
C TYR A 897 12.03 11.00 6.76
N GLU A 898 11.14 10.01 6.74
CA GLU A 898 10.97 9.07 5.62
C GLU A 898 9.57 9.14 4.99
N LEU A 899 8.66 9.98 5.51
CA LEU A 899 7.26 10.04 5.06
C LEU A 899 7.05 10.61 3.65
N LEU A 900 8.08 11.27 3.09
CA LEU A 900 8.09 11.78 1.72
C LEU A 900 9.10 11.05 0.83
N VAL A 901 9.62 9.90 1.27
CA VAL A 901 10.36 8.99 0.39
C VAL A 901 9.38 8.42 -0.64
N PRO A 902 9.65 8.54 -1.95
CA PRO A 902 8.65 8.21 -2.99
C PRO A 902 8.21 6.75 -3.07
N SER A 903 9.11 5.80 -2.79
CA SER A 903 8.82 4.37 -2.89
C SER A 903 8.57 3.73 -1.51
N SER A 904 7.86 2.61 -1.46
CA SER A 904 7.77 1.75 -0.27
C SER A 904 7.48 0.28 -0.61
N GLU A 905 7.89 -0.63 0.27
CA GLU A 905 7.36 -2.01 0.30
C GLU A 905 5.93 -2.05 0.90
N PRO A 906 5.18 -3.16 0.74
CA PRO A 906 3.93 -3.37 1.45
C PRO A 906 4.12 -3.46 2.98
N GLY A 907 3.09 -3.09 3.74
CA GLY A 907 3.10 -3.11 5.21
C GLY A 907 3.18 -1.73 5.86
N VAL A 908 3.33 -1.69 7.19
CA VAL A 908 3.57 -0.46 7.96
C VAL A 908 5.07 -0.16 7.95
N THR A 909 5.52 0.52 6.90
CA THR A 909 6.95 0.63 6.60
C THR A 909 7.57 1.91 7.15
N SER A 910 6.90 3.06 6.95
CA SER A 910 7.45 4.42 7.08
C SER A 910 8.90 4.54 6.60
N ARG A 911 9.30 3.79 5.56
CA ARG A 911 10.63 3.13 5.44
C ARG A 911 11.77 3.89 4.78
N VAL A 912 12.97 3.53 5.28
CA VAL A 912 14.16 2.98 4.61
C VAL A 912 14.06 1.45 4.33
N PHE A 913 14.39 1.08 3.08
CA PHE A 913 14.05 -0.16 2.35
C PHE A 913 14.89 -1.44 2.58
N CYS A 914 14.25 -2.58 2.30
CA CYS A 914 14.88 -3.80 1.76
C CYS A 914 14.04 -4.23 0.54
N ASP A 915 14.41 -3.74 -0.65
CA ASP A 915 13.68 -3.89 -1.92
C ASP A 915 13.94 -5.26 -2.53
N LEU A 916 13.22 -6.32 -2.15
CA LEU A 916 13.39 -7.66 -2.74
C LEU A 916 12.19 -8.07 -3.57
N ARG A 917 12.38 -8.28 -4.88
CA ARG A 917 11.36 -8.81 -5.79
C ARG A 917 11.64 -10.24 -6.25
N PRO A 918 10.61 -11.07 -6.44
CA PRO A 918 10.76 -12.40 -7.01
C PRO A 918 10.97 -12.32 -8.53
N VAL A 919 11.94 -13.08 -9.06
CA VAL A 919 12.17 -13.24 -10.50
C VAL A 919 12.42 -14.71 -10.80
N THR A 920 11.81 -15.22 -11.86
CA THR A 920 12.05 -16.58 -12.35
C THR A 920 12.67 -16.49 -13.73
N VAL A 921 13.75 -17.23 -13.94
CA VAL A 921 14.54 -17.20 -15.17
C VAL A 921 14.61 -18.60 -15.76
N ASP A 922 14.23 -18.73 -17.03
CA ASP A 922 14.49 -19.93 -17.82
C ASP A 922 15.89 -19.85 -18.42
N LEU A 923 16.68 -20.92 -18.24
CA LEU A 923 18.04 -21.00 -18.76
C LEU A 923 18.05 -21.43 -20.23
N ASP A 924 19.17 -21.16 -20.92
CA ASP A 924 19.31 -21.45 -22.36
C ASP A 924 19.34 -22.94 -22.71
N ASP A 925 19.41 -23.83 -21.71
CA ASP A 925 19.29 -25.27 -21.89
C ASP A 925 17.85 -25.72 -22.23
N GLY A 926 16.85 -24.86 -22.03
CA GLY A 926 15.44 -25.16 -22.27
C GLY A 926 14.84 -26.20 -21.30
N GLU A 927 15.60 -26.59 -20.28
CA GLU A 927 15.27 -27.66 -19.33
C GLU A 927 15.26 -27.19 -17.88
N THR A 928 15.95 -26.08 -17.56
CA THR A 928 16.17 -25.57 -16.22
C THR A 928 15.55 -24.19 -16.02
N THR A 929 14.82 -24.04 -14.91
CA THR A 929 14.23 -22.78 -14.45
C THR A 929 14.76 -22.47 -13.05
N VAL A 930 15.31 -21.29 -12.84
CA VAL A 930 15.85 -20.85 -11.55
C VAL A 930 15.06 -19.65 -11.04
N HIS A 931 14.59 -19.74 -9.80
CA HIS A 931 13.90 -18.68 -9.09
C HIS A 931 14.86 -17.93 -8.18
N PHE A 932 14.79 -16.60 -8.20
CA PHE A 932 15.56 -15.68 -7.37
C PHE A 932 14.65 -14.71 -6.62
N TRP A 933 15.09 -14.32 -5.42
CA TRP A 933 14.73 -13.03 -4.83
C TRP A 933 15.89 -12.07 -5.08
N ILE A 934 15.63 -10.96 -5.75
CA ILE A 934 16.67 -9.99 -6.12
C ILE A 934 16.34 -8.61 -5.60
N SER A 935 17.36 -7.79 -5.37
CA SER A 935 17.15 -6.36 -5.18
C SER A 935 16.34 -5.77 -6.35
N GLY A 936 15.19 -5.15 -6.08
CA GLY A 936 14.29 -4.62 -7.12
C GLY A 936 15.00 -3.58 -7.98
N HIS A 937 15.76 -2.70 -7.35
CA HIS A 937 16.66 -1.73 -7.96
C HIS A 937 18.11 -2.01 -7.55
N ARG A 938 18.97 -2.35 -8.51
CA ARG A 938 20.40 -2.51 -8.26
C ARG A 938 21.08 -1.15 -8.16
N ARG A 939 21.78 -0.91 -7.05
CA ARG A 939 22.60 0.29 -6.87
C ARG A 939 24.01 0.00 -7.38
N ILE A 940 24.45 0.71 -8.41
CA ILE A 940 25.78 0.53 -9.04
C ILE A 940 26.92 0.66 -8.01
N SER A 941 26.74 1.48 -6.97
CA SER A 941 27.73 1.70 -5.91
C SER A 941 27.79 0.59 -4.86
N ARG A 942 26.90 -0.42 -4.89
CA ARG A 942 26.85 -1.50 -3.90
C ARG A 942 27.39 -2.80 -4.49
N THR A 943 28.12 -3.56 -3.69
CA THR A 943 28.60 -4.89 -4.06
C THR A 943 27.44 -5.87 -4.21
N ASN A 944 27.51 -6.73 -5.23
CA ASN A 944 26.54 -7.81 -5.43
C ASN A 944 26.84 -8.96 -4.47
N LEU A 945 25.87 -9.36 -3.66
CA LEU A 945 25.97 -10.47 -2.72
C LEU A 945 24.98 -11.58 -3.09
N VAL A 946 25.50 -12.74 -3.48
CA VAL A 946 24.72 -13.95 -3.74
C VAL A 946 24.59 -14.76 -2.46
N MET A 947 23.38 -15.17 -2.09
CA MET A 947 23.09 -15.87 -0.84
C MET A 947 22.57 -17.29 -1.12
N LEU A 948 23.40 -18.31 -0.89
CA LEU A 948 23.09 -19.71 -1.22
C LEU A 948 22.66 -20.49 0.02
N HIS A 949 21.39 -20.92 0.03
CA HIS A 949 20.80 -21.63 1.15
C HIS A 949 21.31 -23.08 1.25
N GLY A 950 21.15 -23.68 2.42
CA GLY A 950 21.54 -25.04 2.73
C GLY A 950 20.43 -26.06 2.50
N TYR A 951 20.71 -27.29 2.91
CA TYR A 951 19.72 -28.36 2.91
C TYR A 951 18.74 -28.15 4.07
N GLY A 952 17.44 -28.37 3.83
CA GLY A 952 16.39 -28.24 4.85
C GLY A 952 15.68 -26.87 4.91
N GLY A 953 16.01 -25.97 4.00
CA GLY A 953 15.33 -24.68 3.80
C GLY A 953 15.26 -24.30 2.33
N ASN A 954 14.63 -23.17 2.04
CA ASN A 954 14.70 -22.48 0.75
C ASN A 954 15.12 -21.02 0.98
N SER A 955 15.27 -20.25 -0.10
CA SER A 955 15.72 -18.85 -0.04
C SER A 955 14.95 -17.99 0.98
N LYS A 956 13.63 -18.18 1.10
CA LYS A 956 12.77 -17.37 1.98
C LYS A 956 12.99 -17.66 3.45
N TRP A 957 13.02 -18.94 3.81
CA TRP A 957 13.02 -19.36 5.21
C TRP A 957 14.41 -19.25 5.83
N GLN A 958 15.44 -19.61 5.09
CA GLN A 958 16.78 -19.73 5.67
C GLN A 958 17.47 -18.37 5.86
N PHE A 959 17.04 -17.32 5.16
CA PHE A 959 17.69 -16.01 5.20
C PHE A 959 16.82 -14.90 5.80
N VAL A 960 15.73 -15.25 6.48
CA VAL A 960 14.79 -14.28 7.07
C VAL A 960 15.49 -13.27 8.01
N HIS A 961 16.54 -13.69 8.72
CA HIS A 961 17.31 -12.83 9.64
C HIS A 961 18.47 -12.08 8.97
N GLN A 962 18.81 -12.40 7.73
CA GLN A 962 19.93 -11.82 6.99
C GLN A 962 19.46 -10.72 6.04
N VAL A 963 18.31 -10.92 5.39
CA VAL A 963 17.78 -10.05 4.33
C VAL A 963 17.73 -8.59 4.75
N SER A 964 17.18 -8.30 5.95
CA SER A 964 16.98 -6.91 6.35
C SER A 964 18.28 -6.15 6.58
N ASP A 965 19.30 -6.80 7.12
CA ASP A 965 20.56 -6.14 7.44
C ASP A 965 21.50 -6.09 6.24
N LEU A 966 21.65 -7.21 5.52
CA LEU A 966 22.58 -7.29 4.40
C LEU A 966 22.13 -6.43 3.21
N SER A 967 20.83 -6.25 3.00
CA SER A 967 20.32 -5.37 1.93
C SER A 967 20.63 -3.88 2.14
N LYS A 968 21.03 -3.47 3.35
CA LYS A 968 21.50 -2.10 3.62
C LYS A 968 22.84 -1.82 2.92
N SER A 969 23.66 -2.86 2.76
CA SER A 969 25.04 -2.77 2.26
C SER A 969 25.23 -3.36 0.87
N PHE A 970 24.38 -4.30 0.45
CA PHE A 970 24.59 -5.12 -0.75
C PHE A 970 23.39 -5.11 -1.69
N ASN A 971 23.64 -5.33 -2.99
CA ASN A 971 22.60 -5.79 -3.91
C ASN A 971 22.44 -7.30 -3.72
N LEU A 972 21.29 -7.75 -3.21
CA LEU A 972 21.10 -9.16 -2.85
C LEU A 972 20.58 -9.97 -4.04
N PHE A 973 21.12 -11.19 -4.17
CA PHE A 973 20.64 -12.22 -5.09
C PHE A 973 20.49 -13.54 -4.33
N ILE A 974 19.25 -13.95 -4.11
CA ILE A 974 18.93 -15.08 -3.24
C ILE A 974 18.20 -16.14 -4.08
N PRO A 975 18.93 -17.05 -4.75
CA PRO A 975 18.31 -18.13 -5.50
C PRO A 975 17.68 -19.19 -4.59
N ASP A 976 16.60 -19.79 -5.07
CA ASP A 976 16.26 -21.17 -4.71
C ASP A 976 17.21 -22.10 -5.50
N LEU A 977 17.95 -22.98 -4.82
CA LEU A 977 18.71 -24.04 -5.48
C LEU A 977 17.77 -24.97 -6.27
N VAL A 978 18.25 -25.58 -7.35
CA VAL A 978 17.41 -26.41 -8.24
C VAL A 978 16.78 -27.56 -7.45
N PHE A 979 15.46 -27.76 -7.65
CA PHE A 979 14.56 -28.66 -6.91
C PHE A 979 14.07 -28.15 -5.56
N PHE A 980 14.66 -27.09 -5.01
CA PHE A 980 14.15 -26.38 -3.85
C PHE A 980 13.20 -25.24 -4.27
N GLY A 981 12.24 -24.93 -3.40
CA GLY A 981 11.31 -23.81 -3.59
C GLY A 981 10.63 -23.82 -4.97
N LYS A 982 10.90 -22.78 -5.77
CA LYS A 982 10.33 -22.64 -7.13
C LYS A 982 11.28 -23.03 -8.27
N SER A 983 12.56 -23.32 -7.99
CA SER A 983 13.52 -23.75 -9.00
C SER A 983 13.33 -25.22 -9.38
N TYR A 984 13.50 -25.54 -10.67
CA TYR A 984 13.26 -26.89 -11.20
C TYR A 984 14.12 -27.15 -12.44
N SER A 985 14.48 -28.41 -12.68
CA SER A 985 15.13 -28.83 -13.93
C SER A 985 14.63 -30.21 -14.38
N LYS A 986 14.56 -30.43 -15.69
CA LYS A 986 14.35 -31.76 -16.28
C LYS A 986 15.64 -32.57 -16.40
N ASN A 987 16.80 -31.94 -16.22
CA ASN A 987 18.09 -32.60 -16.29
C ASN A 987 18.18 -33.69 -15.20
N PRO A 988 18.55 -34.94 -15.53
CA PRO A 988 18.68 -36.01 -14.55
C PRO A 988 19.94 -35.89 -13.67
N ASP A 989 20.89 -35.00 -13.99
CA ASP A 989 22.07 -34.77 -13.16
C ASP A 989 21.68 -34.14 -11.81
N ARG A 990 22.33 -34.61 -10.75
CA ARG A 990 22.12 -34.22 -9.34
C ARG A 990 23.41 -33.69 -8.71
N SER A 991 24.43 -33.43 -9.52
CA SER A 991 25.72 -32.95 -9.07
C SER A 991 25.68 -31.52 -8.51
N ILE A 992 26.64 -31.21 -7.63
CA ILE A 992 26.86 -29.82 -7.18
C ILE A 992 27.29 -28.90 -8.34
N GLU A 993 27.86 -29.45 -9.40
CA GLU A 993 28.26 -28.68 -10.58
C GLU A 993 27.04 -28.20 -11.36
N ILE A 994 26.01 -29.05 -11.56
CA ILE A 994 24.80 -28.60 -12.25
C ILE A 994 24.05 -27.52 -11.44
N GLN A 995 24.08 -27.59 -10.11
CA GLN A 995 23.56 -26.53 -9.24
C GLN A 995 24.32 -25.22 -9.47
N ALA A 996 25.66 -25.25 -9.41
CA ALA A 996 26.50 -24.07 -9.63
C ALA A 996 26.29 -23.45 -11.03
N ARG A 997 26.27 -24.28 -12.08
CA ARG A 997 25.98 -23.83 -13.46
C ARG A 997 24.60 -23.19 -13.59
N SER A 998 23.59 -23.76 -12.93
CA SER A 998 22.23 -23.22 -12.96
C SER A 998 22.15 -21.84 -12.32
N ILE A 999 22.75 -21.67 -11.14
CA ILE A 999 22.78 -20.37 -10.45
C ILE A 999 23.53 -19.33 -11.29
N VAL A 1000 24.72 -19.67 -11.81
CA VAL A 1000 25.50 -18.75 -12.65
C VAL A 1000 24.78 -18.40 -13.95
N GLY A 1001 24.11 -19.36 -14.58
CA GLY A 1001 23.26 -19.11 -15.75
C GLY A 1001 22.15 -18.09 -15.45
N GLY A 1002 21.49 -18.24 -14.29
CA GLY A 1002 20.48 -17.30 -13.82
C GLY A 1002 21.07 -15.90 -13.55
N LEU A 1003 22.21 -15.81 -12.87
CA LEU A 1003 22.90 -14.55 -12.59
C LEU A 1003 23.31 -13.82 -13.89
N LYS A 1004 23.75 -14.56 -14.90
CA LYS A 1004 24.07 -14.02 -16.25
C LYS A 1004 22.84 -13.44 -16.93
N LYS A 1005 21.74 -14.18 -16.99
CA LYS A 1005 20.46 -13.71 -17.55
C LYS A 1005 19.89 -12.50 -16.83
N LEU A 1006 20.17 -12.40 -15.54
CA LEU A 1006 19.82 -11.24 -14.72
C LEU A 1006 20.75 -10.04 -14.96
N GLY A 1007 21.79 -10.14 -15.80
CA GLY A 1007 22.75 -9.06 -16.04
C GLY A 1007 23.62 -8.73 -14.82
N CYS A 1008 23.81 -9.69 -13.91
CA CYS A 1008 24.62 -9.49 -12.68
C CYS A 1008 26.12 -9.49 -12.96
N VAL A 1009 26.54 -10.10 -14.08
CA VAL A 1009 27.95 -10.39 -14.40
C VAL A 1009 28.34 -9.95 -15.82
N GLU A 1010 27.53 -9.09 -16.46
CA GLU A 1010 27.88 -8.48 -17.75
C GLU A 1010 28.78 -7.26 -17.53
N GLY A 1011 29.78 -7.05 -18.40
CA GLY A 1011 30.68 -5.88 -18.34
C GLY A 1011 31.85 -5.97 -17.36
N GLY A 1012 32.19 -7.16 -16.85
CA GLY A 1012 33.37 -7.36 -15.98
C GLY A 1012 33.11 -7.16 -14.48
N GLY A 1013 31.86 -7.07 -14.02
CA GLY A 1013 31.51 -6.99 -12.61
C GLY A 1013 31.55 -8.36 -11.91
N GLY A 1014 32.17 -8.42 -10.73
CA GLY A 1014 32.22 -9.62 -9.89
C GLY A 1014 31.09 -9.68 -8.84
N VAL A 1015 31.01 -10.81 -8.15
CA VAL A 1015 30.06 -11.06 -7.05
C VAL A 1015 30.76 -11.61 -5.83
N SER A 1016 30.29 -11.23 -4.65
CA SER A 1016 30.60 -11.94 -3.40
C SER A 1016 29.53 -13.00 -3.13
N VAL A 1017 29.93 -14.14 -2.59
CA VAL A 1017 29.00 -15.26 -2.33
C VAL A 1017 29.00 -15.58 -0.84
N TYR A 1018 27.83 -15.45 -0.20
CA TYR A 1018 27.55 -15.97 1.13
C TYR A 1018 26.76 -17.28 1.01
N SER A 1019 27.16 -18.29 1.77
CA SER A 1019 26.58 -19.62 1.69
C SER A 1019 26.53 -20.32 3.04
N ILE A 1020 25.59 -21.25 3.17
CA ILE A 1020 25.49 -22.10 4.36
C ILE A 1020 25.24 -23.57 3.99
N SER A 1021 25.89 -24.49 4.71
CA SER A 1021 25.65 -25.93 4.59
C SER A 1021 25.75 -26.42 3.14
N TYR A 1022 24.73 -27.09 2.59
CA TYR A 1022 24.74 -27.52 1.17
C TYR A 1022 25.11 -26.41 0.18
N GLY A 1023 24.66 -25.17 0.41
CA GLY A 1023 25.00 -24.02 -0.41
C GLY A 1023 26.50 -23.72 -0.44
N GLY A 1024 27.25 -24.12 0.59
CA GLY A 1024 28.71 -23.96 0.64
C GLY A 1024 29.45 -24.86 -0.36
N PHE A 1025 28.96 -26.07 -0.62
CA PHE A 1025 29.50 -26.92 -1.70
C PHE A 1025 29.27 -26.29 -3.08
N VAL A 1026 28.08 -25.72 -3.29
CA VAL A 1026 27.73 -25.02 -4.54
C VAL A 1026 28.59 -23.77 -4.69
N ALA A 1027 28.75 -22.98 -3.63
CA ALA A 1027 29.56 -21.76 -3.62
C ALA A 1027 31.05 -22.05 -3.90
N TYR A 1028 31.60 -23.11 -3.32
CA TYR A 1028 32.97 -23.54 -3.58
C TYR A 1028 33.15 -23.95 -5.04
N LYS A 1029 32.22 -24.73 -5.60
CA LYS A 1029 32.25 -25.12 -7.02
C LYS A 1029 32.08 -23.92 -7.95
N MET A 1030 31.32 -22.89 -7.55
CA MET A 1030 31.25 -21.63 -8.29
C MET A 1030 32.60 -20.90 -8.31
N ALA A 1031 33.29 -20.82 -7.17
CA ALA A 1031 34.61 -20.18 -7.06
C ALA A 1031 35.69 -20.92 -7.85
N GLU A 1032 35.60 -22.26 -7.91
CA GLU A 1032 36.48 -23.12 -8.71
C GLU A 1032 36.29 -22.92 -10.22
N ILE A 1033 35.04 -22.93 -10.71
CA ILE A 1033 34.74 -22.88 -12.15
C ILE A 1033 34.79 -21.44 -12.71
N TRP A 1034 34.45 -20.43 -11.90
CA TRP A 1034 34.44 -19.02 -12.31
C TRP A 1034 35.28 -18.14 -11.37
N PRO A 1035 36.62 -18.34 -11.34
CA PRO A 1035 37.46 -17.67 -10.37
C PRO A 1035 37.49 -16.14 -10.51
N GLU A 1036 37.34 -15.64 -11.74
CA GLU A 1036 37.29 -14.19 -12.03
C GLU A 1036 35.95 -13.53 -11.68
N MET A 1037 34.88 -14.32 -11.57
CA MET A 1037 33.53 -13.80 -11.28
C MET A 1037 33.27 -13.74 -9.77
N VAL A 1038 33.75 -14.74 -9.01
CA VAL A 1038 33.60 -14.78 -7.56
C VAL A 1038 34.75 -14.01 -6.92
N GLU A 1039 34.46 -12.88 -6.29
CA GLU A 1039 35.48 -12.00 -5.69
C GLU A 1039 35.85 -12.45 -4.26
N LYS A 1040 34.83 -12.75 -3.46
CA LYS A 1040 34.96 -13.15 -2.06
C LYS A 1040 33.95 -14.23 -1.72
N LEU A 1041 34.34 -15.10 -0.80
CA LEU A 1041 33.54 -16.25 -0.39
C LEU A 1041 33.31 -16.27 1.12
N VAL A 1042 32.05 -16.42 1.54
CA VAL A 1042 31.69 -16.68 2.94
C VAL A 1042 31.05 -18.07 3.02
N ILE A 1043 31.71 -18.98 3.71
CA ILE A 1043 31.28 -20.37 3.91
C ILE A 1043 30.87 -20.53 5.37
N VAL A 1044 29.60 -20.84 5.61
CA VAL A 1044 29.06 -21.07 6.94
C VAL A 1044 28.68 -22.52 7.12
N SER A 1045 29.21 -23.18 8.14
CA SER A 1045 28.84 -24.55 8.54
C SER A 1045 28.70 -25.52 7.36
N SER A 1046 29.73 -25.70 6.53
CA SER A 1046 29.64 -26.49 5.29
C SER A 1046 30.79 -27.48 5.15
N GLY A 1047 30.48 -28.77 5.01
CA GLY A 1047 31.45 -29.86 4.92
C GLY A 1047 32.26 -29.96 3.62
N VAL A 1048 32.72 -28.85 3.05
CA VAL A 1048 33.62 -28.85 1.89
C VAL A 1048 34.94 -29.55 2.27
N GLY A 1049 35.35 -30.55 1.48
CA GLY A 1049 36.58 -31.34 1.73
C GLY A 1049 36.41 -32.53 2.69
N PHE A 1050 35.19 -33.05 2.82
CA PHE A 1050 34.89 -34.24 3.62
C PHE A 1050 35.20 -35.52 2.83
N THR A 1051 36.08 -36.38 3.36
CA THR A 1051 36.30 -37.67 2.71
C THR A 1051 35.07 -38.57 2.83
N GLN A 1052 34.92 -39.52 1.90
CA GLN A 1052 33.80 -40.47 1.93
C GLN A 1052 33.74 -41.27 3.25
N GLN A 1053 34.90 -41.59 3.82
CA GLN A 1053 35.00 -42.25 5.13
C GLN A 1053 34.48 -41.37 6.27
N GLN A 1054 34.77 -40.06 6.23
CA GLN A 1054 34.31 -39.09 7.22
C GLN A 1054 32.80 -38.85 7.11
N LYS A 1055 32.28 -38.68 5.88
CA LYS A 1055 30.82 -38.62 5.63
C LYS A 1055 30.15 -39.86 6.22
N THR A 1056 30.67 -41.04 5.91
CA THR A 1056 30.13 -42.32 6.42
C THR A 1056 30.21 -42.45 7.94
N ALA A 1057 31.28 -41.95 8.57
CA ALA A 1057 31.45 -41.96 10.02
C ALA A 1057 30.44 -41.04 10.73
N GLU A 1058 30.22 -39.84 10.21
CA GLU A 1058 29.20 -38.91 10.74
C GLU A 1058 27.77 -39.43 10.48
N LEU A 1059 27.50 -40.04 9.32
CA LEU A 1059 26.22 -40.70 9.00
C LEU A 1059 25.87 -41.81 10.00
N LYS A 1060 26.86 -42.57 10.47
CA LYS A 1060 26.65 -43.64 11.46
C LYS A 1060 26.26 -43.11 12.85
N LYS A 1061 26.72 -41.90 13.23
CA LYS A 1061 26.36 -41.30 14.53
C LYS A 1061 24.88 -40.94 14.64
N HIS A 1062 24.20 -40.75 13.50
CA HIS A 1062 22.81 -40.29 13.42
C HIS A 1062 21.84 -41.36 12.86
N GLY A 1063 22.17 -42.64 12.94
CA GLY A 1063 21.24 -43.74 12.63
C GLY A 1063 21.30 -44.31 11.20
N GLY A 1064 22.30 -43.94 10.39
CA GLY A 1064 22.69 -44.71 9.19
C GLY A 1064 22.03 -44.32 7.86
N ASP A 1065 21.02 -43.46 7.82
CA ASP A 1065 20.43 -42.92 6.58
C ASP A 1065 20.03 -41.44 6.71
N CYS A 1066 21.01 -40.54 6.76
CA CYS A 1066 20.74 -39.10 6.87
C CYS A 1066 20.02 -38.51 5.66
N SER A 1067 19.94 -39.21 4.51
CA SER A 1067 19.12 -38.75 3.37
C SER A 1067 17.64 -38.63 3.75
N LYS A 1068 17.17 -39.46 4.69
CA LYS A 1068 15.81 -39.40 5.24
C LYS A 1068 15.64 -38.34 6.33
N ILE A 1069 16.73 -37.95 7.01
CA ILE A 1069 16.72 -36.87 8.02
C ILE A 1069 16.73 -35.50 7.32
N LEU A 1070 17.52 -35.34 6.25
CA LEU A 1070 17.60 -34.11 5.46
C LEU A 1070 16.32 -33.81 4.68
N VAL A 1071 15.53 -34.85 4.37
CA VAL A 1071 14.21 -34.75 3.73
C VAL A 1071 13.16 -35.37 4.68
N PRO A 1072 12.75 -34.70 5.77
CA PRO A 1072 11.83 -35.25 6.75
C PRO A 1072 10.49 -35.68 6.11
N LYS A 1073 9.91 -36.80 6.57
CA LYS A 1073 8.56 -37.25 6.18
C LYS A 1073 7.53 -37.01 7.26
N THR A 1074 7.98 -37.08 8.51
CA THR A 1074 7.12 -36.99 9.68
C THR A 1074 7.52 -35.80 10.55
N PRO A 1075 6.59 -35.27 11.38
CA PRO A 1075 6.91 -34.29 12.41
C PRO A 1075 8.09 -34.68 13.30
N MET A 1076 8.23 -35.97 13.61
CA MET A 1076 9.36 -36.49 14.41
C MET A 1076 10.69 -36.33 13.68
N ASP A 1077 10.73 -36.63 12.37
CA ASP A 1077 11.94 -36.45 11.55
C ASP A 1077 12.37 -34.98 11.50
N LEU A 1078 11.40 -34.07 11.38
CA LEU A 1078 11.67 -32.62 11.35
C LEU A 1078 12.18 -32.11 12.71
N ARG A 1079 11.61 -32.58 13.83
CA ARG A 1079 12.13 -32.27 15.17
C ARG A 1079 13.57 -32.76 15.33
N LEU A 1080 13.87 -33.97 14.85
CA LEU A 1080 15.23 -34.51 14.88
C LEU A 1080 16.19 -33.65 14.06
N LEU A 1081 15.81 -33.26 12.83
CA LEU A 1081 16.62 -32.38 11.99
C LEU A 1081 16.95 -31.05 12.69
N ILE A 1082 15.96 -30.43 13.33
CA ILE A 1082 16.14 -29.16 14.07
C ILE A 1082 17.06 -29.37 15.28
N LYS A 1083 16.85 -30.43 16.06
CA LYS A 1083 17.68 -30.75 17.25
C LYS A 1083 19.14 -31.01 16.93
N ILE A 1084 19.43 -31.59 15.77
CA ILE A 1084 20.81 -31.83 15.33
C ILE A 1084 21.41 -30.54 14.75
N SER A 1085 20.60 -29.72 14.08
CA SER A 1085 21.07 -28.48 13.44
C SER A 1085 21.32 -27.31 14.41
N MET A 1086 20.75 -27.35 15.62
CA MET A 1086 20.83 -26.23 16.57
C MET A 1086 21.42 -26.68 17.92
N ASN A 1087 22.24 -25.82 18.53
CA ASN A 1087 22.82 -26.08 19.85
C ASN A 1087 21.81 -25.87 20.97
N THR A 1088 21.11 -24.73 20.92
CA THR A 1088 20.16 -24.29 21.94
C THR A 1088 18.91 -25.17 22.00
N GLY A 1089 18.73 -26.09 21.05
CA GLY A 1089 17.70 -27.11 21.05
C GLY A 1089 16.36 -26.54 21.46
N LEU A 1090 15.80 -25.62 20.66
CA LEU A 1090 14.55 -24.92 20.97
C LEU A 1090 13.50 -25.90 21.52
N THR A 1091 13.30 -25.84 22.84
CA THR A 1091 12.24 -26.53 23.60
C THR A 1091 10.85 -26.25 23.01
N PHE A 1092 10.74 -25.17 22.23
CA PHE A 1092 9.57 -24.83 21.43
C PHE A 1092 9.20 -25.87 20.37
N VAL A 1093 10.15 -26.46 19.62
CA VAL A 1093 9.80 -27.39 18.51
C VAL A 1093 9.18 -28.69 19.02
N ASP A 1094 9.56 -29.12 20.23
CA ASP A 1094 8.95 -30.25 20.91
C ASP A 1094 7.49 -29.97 21.31
N TRP A 1095 7.14 -28.70 21.52
CA TRP A 1095 5.77 -28.26 21.78
C TRP A 1095 4.97 -27.90 20.51
N VAL A 1096 5.62 -27.73 19.35
CA VAL A 1096 4.90 -27.47 18.09
C VAL A 1096 4.00 -28.67 17.76
N PRO A 1097 2.68 -28.50 17.58
CA PRO A 1097 1.80 -29.61 17.24
C PRO A 1097 2.18 -30.28 15.91
N ASP A 1098 2.00 -31.59 15.84
CA ASP A 1098 2.36 -32.40 14.67
C ASP A 1098 1.77 -31.88 13.36
N PHE A 1099 0.53 -31.37 13.36
CA PHE A 1099 -0.11 -30.86 12.15
C PHE A 1099 0.60 -29.63 11.55
N VAL A 1100 1.22 -28.78 12.38
CA VAL A 1100 2.00 -27.62 11.92
C VAL A 1100 3.29 -28.07 11.25
N LEU A 1101 3.98 -29.03 11.86
CA LEU A 1101 5.19 -29.64 11.29
C LEU A 1101 4.86 -30.41 10.00
N SER A 1102 3.72 -31.10 9.94
CA SER A 1102 3.23 -31.74 8.72
C SER A 1102 2.96 -30.75 7.60
N GLN A 1103 2.36 -29.58 7.88
CA GLN A 1103 2.19 -28.54 6.86
C GLN A 1103 3.53 -27.96 6.39
N PHE A 1104 4.47 -27.73 7.30
CA PHE A 1104 5.83 -27.33 6.92
C PHE A 1104 6.47 -28.37 6.01
N ILE A 1105 6.35 -29.65 6.35
CA ILE A 1105 6.85 -30.76 5.52
C ILE A 1105 6.21 -30.75 4.13
N ALA A 1106 4.90 -30.53 4.06
CA ALA A 1106 4.17 -30.47 2.80
C ALA A 1106 4.67 -29.34 1.89
N VAL A 1107 4.87 -28.14 2.46
CA VAL A 1107 5.34 -26.99 1.69
C VAL A 1107 6.80 -27.15 1.25
N MET A 1108 7.66 -27.71 2.11
CA MET A 1108 9.11 -27.70 1.91
C MET A 1108 9.65 -28.94 1.19
N TYR A 1109 9.02 -30.10 1.35
CA TYR A 1109 9.61 -31.39 0.93
C TYR A 1109 8.68 -32.32 0.16
N GLU A 1110 7.38 -32.04 0.00
CA GLU A 1110 6.51 -32.90 -0.83
C GLU A 1110 6.75 -32.68 -2.33
N LYS A 1111 6.93 -31.41 -2.73
CA LYS A 1111 7.28 -31.07 -4.11
C LYS A 1111 8.74 -31.47 -4.38
N ASN A 1112 8.97 -32.17 -5.49
CA ASN A 1112 10.29 -32.67 -5.93
C ASN A 1112 10.98 -33.59 -4.91
N ARG A 1113 10.20 -34.31 -4.10
CA ARG A 1113 10.73 -35.11 -2.99
C ARG A 1113 11.78 -36.14 -3.43
N GLN A 1114 11.56 -36.78 -4.57
CA GLN A 1114 12.47 -37.81 -5.08
C GLN A 1114 13.78 -37.17 -5.51
N GLU A 1115 13.71 -36.04 -6.19
CA GLU A 1115 14.86 -35.27 -6.65
C GLU A 1115 15.68 -34.73 -5.48
N LEU A 1116 15.01 -34.27 -4.40
CA LEU A 1116 15.69 -33.93 -3.14
C LEU A 1116 16.43 -35.16 -2.58
N LEU A 1117 15.77 -36.30 -2.43
CA LEU A 1117 16.43 -37.53 -1.96
C LEU A 1117 17.63 -37.92 -2.84
N GLU A 1118 17.53 -37.77 -4.15
CA GLU A 1118 18.63 -38.02 -5.10
C GLU A 1118 19.79 -37.02 -4.93
N LEU A 1119 19.51 -35.72 -4.70
CA LEU A 1119 20.53 -34.72 -4.37
C LEU A 1119 21.25 -35.06 -3.05
N ALA A 1120 20.49 -35.47 -2.02
CA ALA A 1120 21.06 -35.86 -0.73
C ALA A 1120 21.96 -37.09 -0.87
N LYS A 1121 21.51 -38.11 -1.61
CA LYS A 1121 22.32 -39.30 -1.90
C LYS A 1121 23.56 -38.95 -2.72
N ASN A 1122 23.43 -38.14 -3.77
CA ASN A 1122 24.57 -37.71 -4.57
C ASN A 1122 25.63 -37.02 -3.71
N LEU A 1123 25.24 -36.13 -2.79
CA LEU A 1123 26.17 -35.46 -1.89
C LEU A 1123 26.88 -36.43 -0.92
N LEU A 1124 26.15 -37.42 -0.40
CA LEU A 1124 26.60 -38.33 0.64
C LEU A 1124 27.38 -39.55 0.11
N GLU A 1125 27.07 -40.02 -1.10
CA GLU A 1125 27.61 -41.24 -1.71
C GLU A 1125 28.71 -40.94 -2.75
N ARG A 1126 28.84 -39.69 -3.19
CA ARG A 1126 29.89 -39.30 -4.14
C ARG A 1126 31.27 -39.36 -3.49
N GLU A 1127 32.14 -40.17 -4.08
CA GLU A 1127 33.58 -40.11 -3.84
C GLU A 1127 34.09 -38.72 -4.23
N GLU A 1128 34.67 -37.99 -3.28
CA GLU A 1128 35.34 -36.72 -3.57
C GLU A 1128 36.56 -36.96 -4.45
N GLU A 1129 36.86 -35.98 -5.29
CA GLU A 1129 38.11 -35.96 -6.05
C GLU A 1129 39.30 -36.04 -5.07
N PRO A 1130 40.34 -36.84 -5.38
CA PRO A 1130 41.41 -37.17 -4.43
C PRO A 1130 42.15 -35.94 -3.87
N GLU A 1131 42.06 -34.78 -4.55
CA GLU A 1131 42.54 -33.49 -4.07
C GLU A 1131 41.45 -32.41 -4.25
N LEU A 1132 41.00 -31.78 -3.16
CA LEU A 1132 40.11 -30.61 -3.21
C LEU A 1132 40.85 -29.45 -3.92
N PRO A 1133 40.27 -28.81 -4.94
CA PRO A 1133 40.93 -27.69 -5.63
C PRO A 1133 41.17 -26.50 -4.71
N VAL A 1134 42.38 -25.94 -4.71
CA VAL A 1134 42.69 -24.71 -3.96
C VAL A 1134 42.16 -23.49 -4.72
N ILE A 1135 41.20 -22.77 -4.12
CA ILE A 1135 40.62 -21.56 -4.69
C ILE A 1135 41.42 -20.30 -4.31
N SER A 1136 41.42 -19.28 -5.17
CA SER A 1136 42.23 -18.06 -5.00
C SER A 1136 41.53 -16.93 -4.23
N GLN A 1137 40.21 -17.01 -4.05
CA GLN A 1137 39.41 -15.96 -3.43
C GLN A 1137 39.69 -15.83 -1.93
N LYS A 1138 39.68 -14.58 -1.43
CA LYS A 1138 39.64 -14.33 0.01
C LYS A 1138 38.38 -15.01 0.56
N THR A 1139 38.56 -15.90 1.55
CA THR A 1139 37.47 -16.72 2.11
C THR A 1139 37.28 -16.51 3.61
N LEU A 1140 36.07 -16.19 4.03
CA LEU A 1140 35.66 -16.21 5.44
C LEU A 1140 34.93 -17.53 5.73
N ILE A 1141 35.44 -18.27 6.70
CA ILE A 1141 34.84 -19.50 7.21
C ILE A 1141 34.20 -19.15 8.56
N VAL A 1142 32.91 -19.42 8.72
CA VAL A 1142 32.20 -19.21 10.00
C VAL A 1142 31.62 -20.52 10.48
N TRP A 1143 31.82 -20.84 11.76
CA TRP A 1143 31.39 -22.11 12.35
C TRP A 1143 30.86 -21.95 13.77
N GLY A 1144 29.87 -22.76 14.14
CA GLY A 1144 29.43 -22.91 15.53
C GLY A 1144 30.30 -23.94 16.28
N ASP A 1145 30.72 -23.66 17.51
CA ASP A 1145 31.52 -24.60 18.31
C ASP A 1145 30.74 -25.84 18.78
N LYS A 1146 29.41 -25.83 18.66
CA LYS A 1146 28.52 -26.96 18.99
C LYS A 1146 27.81 -27.52 17.75
N ASP A 1147 28.37 -27.34 16.56
CA ASP A 1147 27.85 -27.96 15.34
C ASP A 1147 27.89 -29.50 15.46
N LYS A 1148 26.71 -30.13 15.46
CA LYS A 1148 26.52 -31.59 15.54
C LYS A 1148 26.33 -32.25 14.17
N VAL A 1149 26.23 -31.45 13.11
CA VAL A 1149 26.09 -31.87 11.71
C VAL A 1149 27.46 -31.99 11.05
N PHE A 1150 28.29 -30.95 11.17
CA PHE A 1150 29.68 -30.97 10.71
C PHE A 1150 30.64 -30.61 11.86
N PRO A 1151 31.49 -31.54 12.30
CA PRO A 1151 32.43 -31.28 13.39
C PRO A 1151 33.36 -30.09 13.12
N LEU A 1152 33.63 -29.30 14.16
CA LEU A 1152 34.45 -28.09 14.10
C LEU A 1152 35.87 -28.32 13.53
N GLU A 1153 36.44 -29.51 13.73
CA GLU A 1153 37.77 -29.88 13.19
C GLU A 1153 37.88 -29.68 11.68
N HIS A 1154 36.77 -29.77 10.95
CA HIS A 1154 36.73 -29.57 9.52
C HIS A 1154 36.87 -28.10 9.12
N ALA A 1155 36.39 -27.17 9.95
CA ALA A 1155 36.60 -25.75 9.72
C ALA A 1155 38.10 -25.39 9.75
N TYR A 1156 38.85 -25.95 10.71
CA TYR A 1156 40.31 -25.80 10.79
C TYR A 1156 41.04 -26.48 9.63
N ARG A 1157 40.53 -27.60 9.13
CA ARG A 1157 41.11 -28.27 7.96
C ARG A 1157 40.92 -27.44 6.69
N LEU A 1158 39.71 -26.93 6.47
CA LEU A 1158 39.41 -26.06 5.33
C LEU A 1158 40.24 -24.78 5.40
N GLN A 1159 40.38 -24.18 6.58
CA GLN A 1159 41.26 -23.02 6.79
C GLN A 1159 42.72 -23.33 6.42
N ARG A 1160 43.26 -24.49 6.82
CA ARG A 1160 44.63 -24.90 6.48
C ARG A 1160 44.81 -25.20 4.98
N HIS A 1161 43.76 -25.64 4.31
CA HIS A 1161 43.78 -25.94 2.88
C HIS A 1161 43.77 -24.68 2.03
N LEU A 1162 43.09 -23.61 2.47
CA LEU A 1162 42.96 -22.36 1.73
C LEU A 1162 44.08 -21.37 2.06
N GLN A 1163 44.75 -20.87 1.03
CA GLN A 1163 45.89 -19.94 1.18
C GLN A 1163 45.47 -18.55 1.71
N SER A 1164 44.23 -18.10 1.41
CA SER A 1164 43.71 -16.80 1.83
C SER A 1164 42.38 -16.97 2.56
N SER A 1165 42.43 -17.42 3.82
CA SER A 1165 41.23 -17.66 4.63
C SER A 1165 41.28 -17.11 6.05
N ARG A 1166 40.12 -16.72 6.57
CA ARG A 1166 39.89 -16.35 7.98
C ARG A 1166 38.83 -17.27 8.56
N LEU A 1167 39.10 -17.86 9.72
CA LEU A 1167 38.15 -18.70 10.44
C LEU A 1167 37.60 -17.96 11.66
N GLU A 1168 36.28 -17.88 11.77
CA GLU A 1168 35.55 -17.31 12.89
C GLU A 1168 34.66 -18.38 13.55
N ILE A 1169 34.84 -18.56 14.86
CA ILE A 1169 34.12 -19.58 15.63
C ILE A 1169 33.17 -18.87 16.59
N ILE A 1170 31.87 -19.12 16.43
CA ILE A 1170 30.83 -18.56 17.29
C ILE A 1170 30.52 -19.57 18.40
N LYS A 1171 30.70 -19.13 19.65
CA LYS A 1171 30.48 -19.95 20.84
C LYS A 1171 29.00 -20.24 21.08
N GLU A 1172 28.74 -21.38 21.72
CA GLU A 1172 27.42 -21.88 22.09
C GLU A 1172 26.43 -21.92 20.92
N THR A 1173 26.95 -22.12 19.71
CA THR A 1173 26.18 -22.06 18.46
C THR A 1173 26.31 -23.39 17.71
N GLY A 1174 25.20 -23.88 17.16
CA GLY A 1174 25.13 -25.12 16.38
C GLY A 1174 25.41 -24.91 14.89
N HIS A 1175 24.89 -25.83 14.07
CA HIS A 1175 25.05 -25.80 12.62
C HIS A 1175 24.37 -24.59 11.97
N ALA A 1176 23.16 -24.23 12.43
CA ALA A 1176 22.35 -23.15 11.90
C ALA A 1176 22.75 -21.77 12.45
N VAL A 1177 24.02 -21.38 12.23
CA VAL A 1177 24.60 -20.11 12.71
C VAL A 1177 23.78 -18.88 12.26
N ASN A 1178 23.21 -18.94 11.06
CA ASN A 1178 22.34 -17.90 10.51
C ASN A 1178 21.04 -17.70 11.30
N ILE A 1179 20.60 -18.68 12.08
CA ILE A 1179 19.40 -18.62 12.92
C ILE A 1179 19.78 -18.40 14.39
N GLU A 1180 20.82 -19.08 14.89
CA GLU A 1180 21.21 -19.01 16.31
C GLU A 1180 22.05 -17.76 16.66
N ALA A 1181 22.80 -17.21 15.69
CA ALA A 1181 23.64 -16.02 15.89
C ALA A 1181 23.55 -15.02 14.72
N PRO A 1182 22.34 -14.59 14.30
CA PRO A 1182 22.12 -13.82 13.08
C PRO A 1182 22.86 -12.47 13.07
N THR A 1183 22.80 -11.71 14.16
CA THR A 1183 23.43 -10.38 14.24
C THR A 1183 24.96 -10.47 14.13
N THR A 1184 25.56 -11.42 14.84
CA THR A 1184 27.01 -11.65 14.79
C THR A 1184 27.44 -12.07 13.38
N LEU A 1185 26.70 -12.99 12.77
CA LEU A 1185 26.98 -13.44 11.41
C LEU A 1185 26.84 -12.30 10.39
N ASN A 1186 25.78 -11.49 10.46
CA ASN A 1186 25.55 -10.37 9.54
C ASN A 1186 26.69 -9.34 9.61
N ASN A 1187 27.20 -9.06 10.82
CA ASN A 1187 28.33 -8.16 11.03
C ASN A 1187 29.63 -8.74 10.45
N LEU A 1188 29.88 -10.03 10.62
CA LEU A 1188 31.04 -10.72 10.04
C LEU A 1188 30.99 -10.70 8.50
N ILE A 1189 29.83 -11.01 7.91
CA ILE A 1189 29.64 -10.95 6.45
C ILE A 1189 29.89 -9.52 5.96
N THR A 1190 29.26 -8.53 6.58
CA THR A 1190 29.35 -7.13 6.13
C THR A 1190 30.78 -6.62 6.20
N SER A 1191 31.45 -6.81 7.34
CA SER A 1191 32.83 -6.36 7.54
C SER A 1191 33.81 -7.04 6.58
N PHE A 1192 33.67 -8.34 6.34
CA PHE A 1192 34.55 -9.08 5.44
C PHE A 1192 34.32 -8.75 3.96
N VAL A 1193 33.07 -8.68 3.52
CA VAL A 1193 32.76 -8.41 2.11
C VAL A 1193 33.14 -6.97 1.75
N LEU A 1194 32.96 -6.00 2.66
CA LEU A 1194 33.31 -4.59 2.41
C LEU A 1194 34.77 -4.21 2.72
N SER A 1195 35.56 -5.08 3.36
CA SER A 1195 36.97 -4.76 3.65
C SER A 1195 37.79 -4.65 2.36
N VAL A 1196 38.59 -3.59 2.20
CA VAL A 1196 39.53 -3.43 1.08
C VAL A 1196 40.68 -4.43 1.18
#